data_AF-A8N2M5-F1
#
_entry.id   AF-A8N2M5-F1
#
_cell.length_a   1.000
_cell.length_b   1.000
_cell.length_c   1.000
_cell.angle_alpha   90.00
_cell.angle_beta   90.00
_cell.angle_gamma   90.00
#
_symmetry.space_group_name_H-M   'P 1'
#
loop_
_entity.id
_entity.type
_entity.pdbx_description
1 polymer ?
#
loop_
_entity_poly.entity_id
_entity_poly.type
_entity_poly.pdbx_seq_one_letter_code
_entity_poly.pdbx_strand_id
1 'polypeptide(L)'
;MRWSCLPVALAAALLPACTATDQVSWSTTQSPSTSSTTLVDALGADPDYLSLLKLVQRARLIPTLNRLNGSTFFAPTNDAIKRYTKQQHLWATVLEDDSFTITDNIQEQLRQQLFYHLLNYTLPQSTDEGVHVHHTLHFPSTSLEPPSREPPPHPPWMPIPGGSLGGKPQRLRVATRDQSLHVGVDTFGESGARVVKERHDAGNGVLLGIDKVLEPPPDLSKVIESQPSLSYFNKILGSEILKRLNSTANLTLFLPVDEAWSNLDPYERLYLESEFANDDLNRILNMHAVVQHSVKWSDSFHSGLNLTSLDGTKLEIEVTPEGTKVATANLVQPDIYASNGVLHLVSDLLIPPDALQLTPEKYLLALNCTTFVSLLRSVDLRSLVNDTEKHYTILAPNDDIFTILGDSDLPEPGSDELRKLLQYHFIPGKWTPKKLEDGLLLETELKEEGLGGGRQVLSIDVSSGDPKKKQIGPIRFGGAAVIGEPVQVNGSVIYFLSRPLVPPADPLETALPDLDLSSFLAAVLSSSKAETLRSTPQTSLLVPYNAAFQRLGLLVTNHLLSSSAKQDLENVLLHHTLSSIEYAPDLLKGGQHTFPTLEGSDIKLEKTKNGTIYVSPSGGWAGMRAELVPRNLLTKTGVIHELSDILIPRSVDITIGKLIRASKGSTMASLVNKAGFDWVLNGTAPPEGSEWEKMGLEGVGWTLLCPPDDAFKDFNLTQLYSDVNAMRTIVSQHLIPVPVAIPKDIQGELDTDPLNNNRPLVLDDATYSTVRSEASAYGDLVFQKRIDDGQYVVGIKGARGTNGDQDWARVLSWGRSTTGSGTGGVIQIDRLLVPYQPKWWIEYAYPQPTGKMSTEGAVEEKRVSAAESVKSFIAGGFGGVCAVVVGHPFDLTKTRLQTAPAGTYTGAVDVVKKTVAKDGVRGLYRGIVPPLLGVTPIFAVSFWAYDASKQLIFAVTPNRTSQTLSIPELATAGFLSAVPTTLVTAPVERAKVLLQVQGQGGSSTQYKGVTDVLKHLYREGGLRSIFRGTGATLARDGPGSAAYFAAYEVTKKALTPAGSSPADLNLGAVIVAGGTAGVAMWAIAIPPDVLKSRLQSAPTGTYSGIVDCARKTIAQDGLRALWKGFGPAMARAFPANAATFLGVEASRKVLDGLF
;
A
#
# COMPACT_ATOMS: atom_id res chain seq x y z
N MET A 1 50.33 7.92 55.35
CA MET A 1 51.56 7.96 56.17
C MET A 1 51.55 9.26 56.99
N ARG A 2 52.21 9.24 58.18
CA ARG A 2 52.67 10.32 59.10
C ARG A 2 52.42 11.79 58.66
N TRP A 3 51.84 12.69 59.49
CA TRP A 3 52.43 13.39 60.67
C TRP A 3 53.70 14.22 60.30
N SER A 4 53.95 15.47 60.74
CA SER A 4 53.27 16.38 61.70
C SER A 4 54.02 17.74 61.89
N CYS A 5 53.41 18.73 62.60
CA CYS A 5 54.01 19.83 63.42
C CYS A 5 54.53 21.19 62.84
N LEU A 6 53.90 22.31 63.29
CA LEU A 6 54.36 23.43 64.19
C LEU A 6 55.87 23.80 64.31
N PRO A 7 56.32 25.02 64.78
CA PRO A 7 55.69 26.03 65.70
C PRO A 7 55.74 27.54 65.21
N VAL A 8 54.94 28.52 65.69
CA VAL A 8 54.96 29.36 66.96
C VAL A 8 56.23 30.23 67.17
N ALA A 9 56.25 31.53 67.58
CA ALA A 9 55.41 32.76 67.46
C ALA A 9 56.03 33.94 68.29
N LEU A 10 55.80 35.25 68.00
CA LEU A 10 55.77 36.35 69.03
C LEU A 10 55.21 37.74 68.54
N ALA A 11 54.86 38.61 69.49
CA ALA A 11 53.81 39.66 69.48
C ALA A 11 54.19 41.16 69.20
N ALA A 12 53.11 41.96 69.04
CA ALA A 12 52.95 43.42 69.32
C ALA A 12 53.61 44.47 68.38
N ALA A 13 52.98 45.62 68.06
CA ALA A 13 51.58 46.09 68.21
C ALA A 13 51.32 47.34 67.32
N LEU A 14 50.07 47.55 66.86
CA LEU A 14 49.40 48.85 66.63
C LEU A 14 47.94 48.63 66.15
N LEU A 15 47.00 49.42 66.69
CA LEU A 15 45.56 49.51 66.37
C LEU A 15 45.28 50.96 65.86
N PRO A 16 44.12 51.32 65.27
CA PRO A 16 42.79 50.66 65.26
C PRO A 16 42.29 50.29 63.84
N ALA A 17 41.13 49.65 63.60
CA ALA A 17 40.00 49.33 64.48
C ALA A 17 39.40 47.94 64.14
N CYS A 18 38.91 47.22 65.16
CA CYS A 18 38.11 46.00 65.01
C CYS A 18 36.93 46.00 66.00
N THR A 19 35.71 45.85 65.49
CA THR A 19 34.48 45.39 66.18
C THR A 19 33.52 44.89 65.10
N ALA A 20 32.84 43.75 65.18
CA ALA A 20 32.95 42.61 66.08
C ALA A 20 32.43 41.35 65.33
N THR A 21 32.65 40.16 65.86
CA THR A 21 31.88 38.97 65.44
C THR A 21 30.48 39.06 66.02
N ASP A 22 29.44 39.00 65.18
CA ASP A 22 28.06 38.86 65.64
C ASP A 22 27.81 37.45 66.22
N GLN A 23 28.21 37.29 67.49
CA GLN A 23 27.50 36.37 68.37
C GLN A 23 26.03 36.82 68.46
N VAL A 24 25.11 35.86 68.48
CA VAL A 24 23.68 36.11 68.74
C VAL A 24 23.54 36.83 70.08
N SER A 25 23.37 38.14 70.02
CA SER A 25 23.29 39.02 71.17
C SER A 25 21.85 39.03 71.67
N TRP A 26 21.62 38.36 72.80
CA TRP A 26 20.37 38.47 73.55
C TRP A 26 20.35 39.87 74.21
N SER A 27 19.82 40.85 73.48
CA SER A 27 19.72 42.25 73.93
C SER A 27 18.61 42.43 74.97
N THR A 28 18.90 42.00 76.20
CA THR A 28 18.12 42.36 77.38
C THR A 28 18.35 43.84 77.73
N THR A 29 17.64 44.77 77.08
CA THR A 29 17.12 46.04 77.65
C THR A 29 16.52 46.95 76.58
N GLN A 30 15.19 46.98 76.48
CA GLN A 30 14.42 48.20 76.21
C GLN A 30 13.13 48.16 77.05
N SER A 31 12.56 49.34 77.31
CA SER A 31 11.49 49.58 78.30
C SER A 31 10.25 48.70 78.08
N PRO A 32 9.59 48.21 79.14
CA PRO A 32 8.35 47.47 78.98
C PRO A 32 7.24 48.40 78.46
N SER A 33 6.80 48.21 77.22
CA SER A 33 5.46 48.61 76.83
C SER A 33 4.47 47.83 77.70
N THR A 34 3.52 48.53 78.33
CA THR A 34 2.59 47.92 79.30
C THR A 34 1.45 47.16 78.61
N SER A 35 1.79 46.22 77.74
CA SER A 35 0.90 45.21 77.17
C SER A 35 1.37 43.83 77.64
N SER A 36 0.78 43.32 78.71
CA SER A 36 1.05 41.97 79.24
C SER A 36 0.52 40.82 78.37
N THR A 37 0.05 41.14 77.16
CA THR A 37 -0.55 40.23 76.18
C THR A 37 0.49 39.80 75.16
N THR A 38 0.78 38.49 75.11
CA THR A 38 1.57 37.89 74.03
C THR A 38 0.75 37.76 72.74
N LEU A 39 1.39 37.44 71.62
CA LEU A 39 0.71 37.07 70.37
C LEU A 39 -0.28 35.91 70.56
N VAL A 40 0.00 34.97 71.48
CA VAL A 40 -0.91 33.85 71.78
C VAL A 40 -2.13 34.33 72.57
N ASP A 41 -1.95 35.30 73.48
CA ASP A 41 -3.06 35.92 74.20
C ASP A 41 -3.93 36.78 73.27
N ALA A 42 -3.32 37.51 72.32
CA ALA A 42 -4.02 38.28 71.29
C ALA A 42 -4.85 37.38 70.35
N LEU A 43 -4.33 36.22 69.97
CA LEU A 43 -5.07 35.20 69.22
C LEU A 43 -6.21 34.57 70.05
N GLY A 44 -6.03 34.40 71.36
CA GLY A 44 -7.04 33.84 72.25
C GLY A 44 -8.15 34.82 72.64
N ALA A 45 -7.90 36.13 72.58
CA ALA A 45 -8.85 37.18 72.90
C ALA A 45 -9.91 37.41 71.80
N ASP A 46 -9.60 37.06 70.54
CA ASP A 46 -10.47 37.26 69.39
C ASP A 46 -11.09 35.92 68.92
N PRO A 47 -12.44 35.77 68.95
CA PRO A 47 -13.09 34.51 68.60
C PRO A 47 -12.87 34.07 67.14
N ASP A 48 -12.47 34.99 66.26
CA ASP A 48 -12.22 34.72 64.84
C ASP A 48 -10.87 34.02 64.56
N TYR A 49 -10.00 33.82 65.57
CA TYR A 49 -8.74 33.08 65.42
C TYR A 49 -8.73 31.72 66.12
N LEU A 50 -9.86 31.26 66.69
CA LEU A 50 -9.94 30.01 67.44
C LEU A 50 -9.48 28.77 66.62
N SER A 51 -9.78 28.74 65.31
CA SER A 51 -9.33 27.64 64.44
C SER A 51 -7.81 27.67 64.22
N LEU A 52 -7.24 28.87 64.06
CA LEU A 52 -5.80 29.08 63.95
C LEU A 52 -5.09 28.69 65.25
N LEU A 53 -5.66 29.05 66.40
CA LEU A 53 -5.14 28.70 67.72
C LEU A 53 -5.14 27.18 67.92
N LYS A 54 -6.20 26.45 67.50
CA LYS A 54 -6.23 24.96 67.51
C LYS A 54 -5.11 24.36 66.63
N LEU A 55 -4.82 24.94 65.47
CA LEU A 55 -3.73 24.51 64.58
C LEU A 55 -2.34 24.77 65.19
N VAL A 56 -2.10 25.98 65.73
CA VAL A 56 -0.84 26.36 66.39
C VAL A 56 -0.57 25.52 67.64
N GLN A 57 -1.62 25.16 68.39
CA GLN A 57 -1.57 24.20 69.50
C GLN A 57 -1.16 22.80 69.03
N ARG A 58 -1.84 22.26 68.00
CA ARG A 58 -1.54 20.92 67.46
C ARG A 58 -0.16 20.82 66.80
N ALA A 59 0.32 21.90 66.17
CA ALA A 59 1.68 22.04 65.64
C ALA A 59 2.77 22.20 66.73
N ARG A 60 2.38 22.37 68.00
CA ARG A 60 3.24 22.64 69.18
C ARG A 60 4.07 23.93 69.07
N LEU A 61 3.56 24.96 68.39
CA LEU A 61 4.30 26.21 68.14
C LEU A 61 4.13 27.29 69.22
N ILE A 62 3.25 27.12 70.23
CA ILE A 62 3.07 28.08 71.34
C ILE A 62 4.40 28.45 72.04
N PRO A 63 5.27 27.50 72.44
CA PRO A 63 6.54 27.85 73.07
C PRO A 63 7.50 28.59 72.14
N THR A 64 7.40 28.39 70.83
CA THR A 64 8.18 29.12 69.83
C THR A 64 7.67 30.56 69.72
N LEU A 65 6.37 30.76 69.51
CA LEU A 65 5.75 32.10 69.42
C LEU A 65 6.04 32.95 70.66
N ASN A 66 5.93 32.38 71.86
CA ASN A 66 6.20 33.10 73.12
C ASN A 66 7.70 33.40 73.36
N ARG A 67 8.61 32.83 72.57
CA ARG A 67 10.06 33.10 72.61
C ARG A 67 10.54 34.06 71.53
N LEU A 68 9.74 34.31 70.49
CA LEU A 68 10.06 35.30 69.46
C LEU A 68 9.89 36.70 70.05
N ASN A 69 10.97 37.47 70.11
CA ASN A 69 10.94 38.88 70.54
C ASN A 69 10.79 39.78 69.31
N GLY A 70 9.59 40.32 69.11
CA GLY A 70 9.29 41.26 68.04
C GLY A 70 9.06 40.57 66.70
N SER A 71 8.18 39.58 66.62
CA SER A 71 7.80 38.92 65.36
C SER A 71 6.57 39.57 64.69
N THR A 72 6.32 39.29 63.40
CA THR A 72 5.03 39.59 62.76
C THR A 72 4.34 38.28 62.42
N PHE A 73 3.06 38.12 62.80
CA PHE A 73 2.25 36.97 62.43
C PHE A 73 1.06 37.40 61.57
N PHE A 74 1.03 36.90 60.33
CA PHE A 74 -0.12 37.02 59.44
C PHE A 74 -1.13 35.93 59.78
N ALA A 75 -2.19 36.29 60.49
CA ALA A 75 -3.15 35.34 61.05
C ALA A 75 -4.40 35.19 60.16
N PRO A 76 -4.61 34.05 59.49
CA PRO A 76 -5.85 33.81 58.76
C PRO A 76 -7.04 33.70 59.70
N THR A 77 -8.13 34.40 59.36
CA THR A 77 -9.42 34.35 60.08
C THR A 77 -10.09 32.97 59.97
N ASN A 78 -11.04 32.68 60.86
CA ASN A 78 -11.79 31.41 60.83
C ASN A 78 -12.47 31.20 59.47
N ASP A 79 -12.97 32.27 58.85
CA ASP A 79 -13.59 32.25 57.53
C ASP A 79 -12.58 31.95 56.41
N ALA A 80 -11.36 32.47 56.50
CA ALA A 80 -10.26 32.14 55.59
C ALA A 80 -9.89 30.64 55.71
N ILE A 81 -9.73 30.15 56.94
CA ILE A 81 -9.43 28.74 57.23
C ILE A 81 -10.55 27.83 56.71
N LYS A 82 -11.82 28.17 56.94
CA LYS A 82 -12.99 27.40 56.50
C LYS A 82 -13.18 27.37 54.98
N ARG A 83 -12.60 28.32 54.24
CA ARG A 83 -12.50 28.27 52.77
C ARG A 83 -11.36 27.34 52.35
N TYR A 84 -10.20 27.49 52.97
CA TYR A 84 -8.99 26.72 52.69
C TYR A 84 -9.14 25.22 52.98
N THR A 85 -9.77 24.82 54.09
CA THR A 85 -9.99 23.40 54.44
C THR A 85 -10.89 22.65 53.47
N LYS A 86 -11.68 23.34 52.64
CA LYS A 86 -12.45 22.72 51.55
C LYS A 86 -11.59 22.36 50.33
N GLN A 87 -10.39 22.93 50.24
CA GLN A 87 -9.45 22.76 49.11
C GLN A 87 -8.25 21.89 49.53
N GLN A 88 -7.75 22.04 50.75
CA GLN A 88 -6.58 21.33 51.27
C GLN A 88 -6.92 20.41 52.44
N HIS A 89 -6.69 19.11 52.26
CA HIS A 89 -7.07 18.07 53.24
C HIS A 89 -6.27 18.17 54.56
N LEU A 90 -5.01 18.63 54.52
CA LEU A 90 -4.12 18.66 55.70
C LEU A 90 -4.73 19.42 56.89
N TRP A 91 -5.20 20.66 56.67
CA TRP A 91 -5.76 21.47 57.76
C TRP A 91 -7.15 20.98 58.18
N ALA A 92 -7.92 20.33 57.28
CA ALA A 92 -9.20 19.72 57.61
C ALA A 92 -9.01 18.55 58.59
N THR A 93 -8.16 17.58 58.24
CA THR A 93 -7.85 16.42 59.09
C THR A 93 -7.32 16.84 60.45
N VAL A 94 -6.45 17.86 60.51
CA VAL A 94 -5.92 18.37 61.79
C VAL A 94 -6.95 19.18 62.59
N LEU A 95 -8.06 19.64 62.01
CA LEU A 95 -9.15 20.27 62.77
C LEU A 95 -10.25 19.29 63.19
N GLU A 96 -10.51 18.25 62.39
CA GLU A 96 -11.61 17.29 62.56
C GLU A 96 -11.25 16.07 63.44
N ASP A 97 -10.00 15.58 63.40
CA ASP A 97 -9.63 14.37 64.13
C ASP A 97 -9.43 14.65 65.63
N ASP A 98 -10.30 14.14 66.50
CA ASP A 98 -10.11 14.17 67.96
C ASP A 98 -9.45 12.88 68.51
N SER A 99 -9.05 11.95 67.63
CA SER A 99 -8.28 10.75 67.99
C SER A 99 -6.77 11.03 67.94
N PHE A 100 -6.01 10.49 68.90
CA PHE A 100 -4.59 10.81 69.09
C PHE A 100 -3.61 10.00 68.20
N THR A 101 -4.06 9.46 67.08
CA THR A 101 -3.27 8.59 66.18
C THR A 101 -2.66 9.36 65.01
N ILE A 102 -1.47 9.92 65.24
CA ILE A 102 -0.67 10.60 64.19
C ILE A 102 0.51 9.70 63.78
N THR A 103 0.66 9.45 62.48
CA THR A 103 1.67 8.57 61.88
C THR A 103 2.94 9.28 61.38
N ASP A 104 2.97 10.62 61.40
CA ASP A 104 4.09 11.46 60.98
C ASP A 104 4.96 11.91 62.17
N ASN A 105 6.20 12.36 61.93
CA ASN A 105 7.15 12.83 62.96
C ASN A 105 6.78 14.20 63.55
N ILE A 106 5.63 14.26 64.21
CA ILE A 106 5.08 15.43 64.89
C ILE A 106 4.77 16.56 63.90
N GLN A 107 3.73 16.47 63.06
CA GLN A 107 3.09 17.64 62.42
C GLN A 107 4.05 18.60 61.65
N GLU A 108 5.10 18.08 61.01
CA GLU A 108 6.17 18.92 60.44
C GLU A 108 5.67 19.74 59.24
N GLN A 109 4.91 19.12 58.33
CA GLN A 109 4.34 19.80 57.18
C GLN A 109 3.42 20.97 57.59
N LEU A 110 2.67 20.83 58.68
CA LEU A 110 1.83 21.89 59.24
C LEU A 110 2.67 23.02 59.84
N ARG A 111 3.77 22.70 60.56
CA ARG A 111 4.71 23.71 61.05
C ARG A 111 5.29 24.53 59.91
N GLN A 112 5.71 23.90 58.82
CA GLN A 112 6.32 24.60 57.69
C GLN A 112 5.34 25.58 57.01
N GLN A 113 4.07 25.21 56.86
CA GLN A 113 3.03 26.14 56.37
C GLN A 113 2.78 27.30 57.34
N LEU A 114 2.79 27.06 58.67
CA LEU A 114 2.64 28.11 59.68
C LEU A 114 3.88 29.02 59.77
N PHE A 115 5.09 28.51 59.56
CA PHE A 115 6.32 29.33 59.52
C PHE A 115 6.36 30.31 58.33
N TYR A 116 5.66 30.00 57.22
CA TYR A 116 5.54 30.92 56.09
C TYR A 116 4.69 32.17 56.42
N HIS A 117 3.82 32.08 57.43
CA HIS A 117 3.01 33.20 57.93
C HIS A 117 3.75 34.07 58.97
N LEU A 118 5.00 33.74 59.32
CA LEU A 118 5.76 34.39 60.39
C LEU A 118 7.01 35.11 59.86
N LEU A 119 7.23 36.33 60.34
CA LEU A 119 8.48 37.10 60.18
C LEU A 119 9.21 37.22 61.52
N ASN A 120 10.54 37.18 61.51
CA ASN A 120 11.37 37.34 62.72
C ASN A 120 11.60 38.80 63.14
N TYR A 121 10.79 39.73 62.63
CA TYR A 121 10.83 41.16 62.94
C TYR A 121 9.42 41.75 62.86
N THR A 122 9.21 42.87 63.53
CA THR A 122 7.95 43.63 63.46
C THR A 122 7.93 44.47 62.18
N LEU A 123 6.84 44.42 61.43
CA LEU A 123 6.66 45.35 60.31
C LEU A 123 6.39 46.77 60.85
N PRO A 124 7.03 47.81 60.31
CA PRO A 124 6.61 49.18 60.56
C PRO A 124 5.20 49.42 60.00
N GLN A 125 4.55 50.50 60.42
CA GLN A 125 3.28 50.92 59.80
C GLN A 125 3.58 51.50 58.42
N SER A 126 3.43 50.68 57.37
CA SER A 126 3.77 51.09 56.00
C SER A 126 2.88 52.24 55.53
N THR A 127 3.53 53.29 55.04
CA THR A 127 2.90 54.44 54.36
C THR A 127 3.29 54.53 52.88
N ASP A 128 4.15 53.63 52.39
CA ASP A 128 4.64 53.64 51.00
C ASP A 128 3.74 52.81 50.06
N GLU A 129 3.54 53.35 48.87
CA GLU A 129 2.90 52.70 47.73
C GLU A 129 3.95 51.90 46.93
N GLY A 130 4.35 50.74 47.47
CA GLY A 130 5.37 49.89 46.86
C GLY A 130 5.23 48.41 47.20
N VAL A 131 5.90 47.55 46.41
CA VAL A 131 6.02 46.11 46.67
C VAL A 131 7.31 45.86 47.46
N HIS A 132 7.18 45.42 48.70
CA HIS A 132 8.31 45.14 49.59
C HIS A 132 8.53 43.63 49.77
N VAL A 133 9.78 43.19 49.73
CA VAL A 133 10.18 41.78 49.90
C VAL A 133 10.61 41.54 51.35
N HIS A 134 9.98 40.56 51.99
CA HIS A 134 10.25 40.13 53.35
C HIS A 134 10.73 38.68 53.41
N HIS A 135 11.41 38.32 54.51
CA HIS A 135 11.96 36.98 54.75
C HIS A 135 11.17 36.29 55.85
N THR A 136 10.57 35.15 55.52
CA THR A 136 9.75 34.35 56.45
C THR A 136 10.61 33.48 57.38
N LEU A 137 9.98 32.79 58.32
CA LEU A 137 10.63 31.74 59.11
C LEU A 137 10.61 30.36 58.42
N HIS A 138 10.03 30.24 57.22
CA HIS A 138 9.99 28.98 56.47
C HIS A 138 11.28 28.78 55.66
N PHE A 139 11.92 27.63 55.84
CA PHE A 139 13.07 27.17 55.05
C PHE A 139 12.63 25.95 54.25
N PRO A 140 12.42 26.07 52.92
CA PRO A 140 12.03 24.94 52.09
C PRO A 140 13.08 23.84 52.09
N SER A 141 12.66 22.59 52.25
CA SER A 141 13.53 21.41 52.21
C SER A 141 12.97 20.35 51.25
N THR A 142 13.84 19.73 50.47
CA THR A 142 13.52 18.52 49.73
C THR A 142 13.32 17.38 50.73
N SER A 143 12.24 16.61 50.60
CA SER A 143 11.85 15.60 51.60
C SER A 143 12.93 14.53 51.83
N LEU A 144 13.59 14.60 52.98
CA LEU A 144 14.63 13.66 53.41
C LEU A 144 14.01 12.52 54.22
N GLU A 145 13.88 11.35 53.57
CA GLU A 145 13.66 10.02 54.15
C GLU A 145 12.35 9.81 54.96
N PRO A 146 11.85 8.56 55.09
CA PRO A 146 10.74 8.27 55.99
C PRO A 146 11.12 8.61 57.45
N PRO A 147 10.16 9.04 58.28
CA PRO A 147 10.43 9.59 59.61
C PRO A 147 11.27 8.63 60.47
N SER A 148 12.51 9.05 60.76
CA SER A 148 13.40 8.32 61.67
C SER A 148 12.78 8.19 63.07
N ARG A 149 13.04 7.06 63.73
CA ARG A 149 12.68 6.84 65.14
C ARG A 149 13.67 7.47 66.11
N GLU A 150 14.78 8.02 65.62
CA GLU A 150 15.74 8.75 66.44
C GLU A 150 15.22 10.17 66.71
N PRO A 151 15.35 10.70 67.95
CA PRO A 151 15.01 12.08 68.23
C PRO A 151 15.94 13.02 67.43
N PRO A 152 15.41 14.08 66.78
CA PRO A 152 16.22 14.96 65.96
C PRO A 152 17.33 15.65 66.80
N PRO A 153 18.49 15.96 66.19
CA PRO A 153 19.65 16.52 66.90
C PRO A 153 19.44 17.94 67.46
N HIS A 154 18.32 18.56 67.12
CA HIS A 154 17.91 19.90 67.53
C HIS A 154 16.45 19.88 68.01
N PRO A 155 16.00 20.90 68.78
CA PRO A 155 14.62 20.94 69.25
C PRO A 155 13.63 20.92 68.07
N PRO A 156 12.65 19.99 68.01
CA PRO A 156 11.79 19.75 66.84
C PRO A 156 10.75 20.85 66.52
N TRP A 157 11.01 22.10 66.94
CA TRP A 157 10.06 23.23 66.87
C TRP A 157 10.70 24.55 66.41
N MET A 158 11.95 24.54 65.94
CA MET A 158 12.59 25.68 65.28
C MET A 158 13.05 25.29 63.87
N PRO A 159 12.94 26.19 62.88
CA PRO A 159 13.42 25.93 61.53
C PRO A 159 14.95 25.77 61.53
N ILE A 160 15.43 24.75 60.81
CA ILE A 160 16.86 24.51 60.64
C ILE A 160 17.36 25.38 59.48
N PRO A 161 18.43 26.19 59.65
CA PRO A 161 19.09 26.88 58.54
C PRO A 161 19.74 25.87 57.59
N GLY A 162 19.00 25.49 56.55
CA GLY A 162 19.37 24.49 55.56
C GLY A 162 18.14 24.19 54.70
N GLY A 163 18.33 24.13 53.38
CA GLY A 163 17.18 24.05 52.48
C GLY A 163 17.53 24.28 51.01
N SER A 164 16.55 24.04 50.15
CA SER A 164 16.67 24.00 48.69
C SER A 164 16.80 25.38 48.02
N LEU A 165 16.93 26.46 48.81
CA LEU A 165 17.20 27.84 48.39
C LEU A 165 18.58 28.35 48.84
N GLY A 166 19.56 27.45 49.01
CA GLY A 166 20.93 27.79 49.42
C GLY A 166 21.04 28.21 50.89
N GLY A 167 20.25 27.57 51.76
CA GLY A 167 20.21 27.87 53.21
C GLY A 167 19.55 29.20 53.59
N LYS A 168 18.89 29.90 52.65
CA LYS A 168 18.10 31.11 52.91
C LYS A 168 16.61 30.77 53.15
N PRO A 169 15.89 31.56 53.96
CA PRO A 169 14.44 31.41 54.13
C PRO A 169 13.67 31.86 52.88
N GLN A 170 12.45 31.34 52.74
CA GLN A 170 11.55 31.71 51.65
C GLN A 170 11.12 33.18 51.75
N ARG A 171 10.99 33.82 50.58
CA ARG A 171 10.56 35.21 50.43
C ARG A 171 9.04 35.34 50.41
N LEU A 172 8.53 36.47 50.90
CA LEU A 172 7.12 36.85 50.90
C LEU A 172 7.03 38.32 50.50
N ARG A 173 6.13 38.66 49.56
CA ARG A 173 5.90 40.06 49.16
C ARG A 173 4.72 40.67 49.90
N VAL A 174 4.82 41.97 50.18
CA VAL A 174 3.75 42.77 50.76
C VAL A 174 3.60 44.04 49.92
N ALA A 175 2.38 44.41 49.56
CA ALA A 175 2.08 45.64 48.82
C ALA A 175 0.86 46.36 49.39
N THR A 176 0.88 47.69 49.34
CA THR A 176 -0.26 48.53 49.72
C THR A 176 -1.11 48.83 48.47
N ARG A 177 -2.41 48.50 48.50
CA ARG A 177 -3.32 48.74 47.38
C ARG A 177 -4.70 49.12 47.87
N ASP A 178 -5.33 50.13 47.27
CA ASP A 178 -6.67 50.59 47.62
C ASP A 178 -6.82 50.90 49.14
N GLN A 179 -5.80 51.53 49.72
CA GLN A 179 -5.63 51.78 51.18
C GLN A 179 -5.62 50.51 52.07
N SER A 180 -5.44 49.32 51.49
CA SER A 180 -5.42 48.04 52.20
C SER A 180 -4.14 47.24 51.93
N LEU A 181 -3.57 46.66 52.98
CA LEU A 181 -2.33 45.90 52.89
C LEU A 181 -2.61 44.49 52.33
N HIS A 182 -1.90 44.09 51.29
CA HIS A 182 -1.96 42.77 50.67
C HIS A 182 -0.65 42.02 50.88
N VAL A 183 -0.74 40.74 51.24
CA VAL A 183 0.37 39.88 51.66
C VAL A 183 0.40 38.62 50.78
N GLY A 184 1.58 38.21 50.31
CA GLY A 184 1.71 37.12 49.33
C GLY A 184 1.32 37.54 47.91
N VAL A 185 1.56 38.81 47.56
CA VAL A 185 1.39 39.33 46.19
C VAL A 185 2.48 38.83 45.25
N ASP A 186 2.27 38.98 43.94
CA ASP A 186 3.30 38.72 42.92
C ASP A 186 4.28 39.90 42.76
N THR A 187 5.12 39.86 41.72
CA THR A 187 6.08 40.92 41.38
C THR A 187 5.45 42.28 41.10
N PHE A 188 4.23 42.30 40.58
CA PHE A 188 3.54 43.51 40.15
C PHE A 188 2.62 44.06 41.26
N GLY A 189 2.57 43.39 42.41
CA GLY A 189 1.68 43.73 43.52
C GLY A 189 0.26 43.19 43.35
N GLU A 190 0.03 42.31 42.37
CA GLU A 190 -1.27 41.69 42.14
C GLU A 190 -1.44 40.39 42.95
N SER A 191 -2.68 39.90 43.03
CA SER A 191 -3.12 38.75 43.84
C SER A 191 -2.94 38.94 45.37
N GLY A 192 -2.56 37.89 46.11
CA GLY A 192 -2.34 37.91 47.56
C GLY A 192 -3.58 37.82 48.48
N ALA A 193 -3.32 37.78 49.78
CA ALA A 193 -4.28 37.80 50.89
C ALA A 193 -4.40 39.23 51.45
N ARG A 194 -5.60 39.73 51.66
CA ARG A 194 -5.81 41.10 52.14
C ARG A 194 -5.88 41.10 53.67
N VAL A 195 -5.23 42.08 54.30
CA VAL A 195 -5.38 42.36 55.72
C VAL A 195 -6.77 42.99 55.96
N VAL A 196 -7.61 42.29 56.70
CA VAL A 196 -9.03 42.63 56.95
C VAL A 196 -9.32 43.03 58.39
N LYS A 197 -8.33 42.97 59.27
CA LYS A 197 -8.43 43.40 60.67
C LYS A 197 -7.38 44.46 60.98
N GLU A 198 -7.70 45.31 61.94
CA GLU A 198 -6.77 46.30 62.46
C GLU A 198 -5.50 45.63 63.01
N ARG A 199 -4.38 46.33 62.90
CA ARG A 199 -3.09 45.92 63.44
C ARG A 199 -3.17 45.83 64.96
N HIS A 200 -2.89 44.66 65.52
CA HIS A 200 -2.82 44.48 66.97
C HIS A 200 -1.37 44.28 67.41
N ASP A 201 -0.78 45.30 68.02
CA ASP A 201 0.55 45.22 68.63
C ASP A 201 0.47 44.48 69.98
N ALA A 202 1.30 43.45 70.15
CA ALA A 202 1.42 42.60 71.33
C ALA A 202 2.82 42.73 71.95
N GLY A 203 2.99 42.34 73.21
CA GLY A 203 4.25 42.52 73.95
C GLY A 203 5.47 41.81 73.36
N ASN A 204 5.26 40.86 72.44
CA ASN A 204 6.31 40.12 71.73
C ASN A 204 6.18 40.14 70.19
N GLY A 205 5.31 40.97 69.61
CA GLY A 205 5.16 41.06 68.15
C GLY A 205 3.91 41.78 67.65
N VAL A 206 3.63 41.67 66.36
CA VAL A 206 2.48 42.28 65.67
C VAL A 206 1.59 41.20 65.08
N LEU A 207 0.29 41.30 65.31
CA LEU A 207 -0.72 40.43 64.72
C LEU A 207 -1.48 41.16 63.60
N LEU A 208 -1.54 40.57 62.41
CA LEU A 208 -2.23 41.09 61.22
C LEU A 208 -3.22 40.07 60.69
N GLY A 209 -4.53 40.35 60.78
CA GLY A 209 -5.58 39.42 60.36
C GLY A 209 -5.81 39.42 58.85
N ILE A 210 -5.69 38.27 58.19
CA ILE A 210 -5.81 38.13 56.73
C ILE A 210 -7.02 37.29 56.28
N ASP A 211 -7.57 37.58 55.10
CA ASP A 211 -8.78 36.92 54.55
C ASP A 211 -8.56 35.65 53.71
N LYS A 212 -7.30 35.21 53.57
CA LYS A 212 -6.88 33.95 52.95
C LYS A 212 -5.73 33.34 53.75
N VAL A 213 -5.47 32.04 53.59
CA VAL A 213 -4.25 31.37 54.10
C VAL A 213 -3.11 31.62 53.11
N LEU A 214 -1.89 31.85 53.60
CA LEU A 214 -0.69 31.98 52.77
C LEU A 214 -0.12 30.59 52.49
N GLU A 215 -0.14 30.16 51.22
CA GLU A 215 0.47 28.89 50.81
C GLU A 215 1.97 29.09 50.52
N PRO A 216 2.87 28.22 51.03
CA PRO A 216 4.28 28.26 50.64
C PRO A 216 4.42 27.92 49.15
N PRO A 217 5.29 28.61 48.39
CA PRO A 217 5.44 28.37 46.96
C PRO A 217 5.82 26.91 46.64
N PRO A 218 5.22 26.29 45.61
CA PRO A 218 5.47 24.90 45.26
C PRO A 218 6.84 24.71 44.56
N ASP A 219 7.18 23.47 44.23
CA ASP A 219 8.36 23.14 43.43
C ASP A 219 8.31 23.75 42.01
N LEU A 220 9.49 23.95 41.40
CA LEU A 220 9.62 24.58 40.08
C LEU A 220 8.81 23.87 38.98
N SER A 221 8.66 22.54 39.04
CA SER A 221 7.79 21.80 38.12
C SER A 221 6.34 22.28 38.18
N LYS A 222 5.75 22.35 39.38
CA LYS A 222 4.38 22.86 39.56
C LYS A 222 4.25 24.36 39.25
N VAL A 223 5.28 25.15 39.53
CA VAL A 223 5.29 26.58 39.14
C VAL A 223 5.18 26.70 37.62
N ILE A 224 5.97 25.93 36.86
CA ILE A 224 5.92 25.90 35.39
C ILE A 224 4.55 25.41 34.89
N GLU A 225 4.01 24.33 35.46
CA GLU A 225 2.67 23.81 35.13
C GLU A 225 1.56 24.85 35.36
N SER A 226 1.69 25.69 36.40
CA SER A 226 0.70 26.72 36.77
C SER A 226 0.81 28.02 35.96
N GLN A 227 1.93 28.26 35.27
CA GLN A 227 2.23 29.53 34.61
C GLN A 227 1.61 29.59 33.19
N PRO A 228 0.64 30.48 32.91
CA PRO A 228 -0.05 30.49 31.61
C PRO A 228 0.85 30.80 30.41
N SER A 229 1.94 31.56 30.63
CA SER A 229 2.88 32.01 29.60
C SER A 229 3.98 31.00 29.25
N LEU A 230 3.93 29.79 29.83
CA LEU A 230 4.84 28.67 29.56
C LEU A 230 4.07 27.44 29.03
N SER A 231 2.90 27.65 28.45
CA SER A 231 2.00 26.57 28.03
C SER A 231 2.61 25.67 26.96
N TYR A 232 3.40 26.23 26.03
CA TYR A 232 4.13 25.48 25.02
C TYR A 232 5.30 24.71 25.62
N PHE A 233 6.08 25.34 26.51
CA PHE A 233 7.18 24.65 27.19
C PHE A 233 6.66 23.46 28.02
N ASN A 234 5.54 23.63 28.73
CA ASN A 234 4.91 22.55 29.48
C ASN A 234 4.42 21.40 28.57
N LYS A 235 3.98 21.69 27.33
CA LYS A 235 3.57 20.66 26.35
C LYS A 235 4.75 19.77 25.91
N ILE A 236 5.97 20.33 25.79
CA ILE A 236 7.16 19.61 25.31
C ILE A 236 8.03 19.02 26.44
N LEU A 237 7.67 19.22 27.70
CA LEU A 237 8.44 18.71 28.84
C LEU A 237 8.27 17.19 29.04
N GLY A 238 9.35 16.44 28.78
CA GLY A 238 9.44 15.02 29.09
C GLY A 238 9.43 14.73 30.60
N SER A 239 8.92 13.55 30.99
CA SER A 239 8.82 13.15 32.42
C SER A 239 10.16 13.04 33.14
N GLU A 240 11.26 12.83 32.42
CA GLU A 240 12.62 12.86 32.95
C GLU A 240 13.06 14.27 33.33
N ILE A 241 12.75 15.25 32.47
CA ILE A 241 13.06 16.66 32.69
C ILE A 241 12.30 17.18 33.93
N LEU A 242 11.02 16.85 34.07
CA LEU A 242 10.21 17.21 35.25
C LEU A 242 10.81 16.62 36.56
N LYS A 243 11.27 15.36 36.55
CA LYS A 243 11.95 14.76 37.72
C LYS A 243 13.24 15.51 38.07
N ARG A 244 14.02 15.92 37.07
CA ARG A 244 15.27 16.69 37.25
C ARG A 244 15.00 18.11 37.77
N LEU A 245 13.94 18.76 37.31
CA LEU A 245 13.51 20.08 37.80
C LEU A 245 13.06 20.05 39.26
N ASN A 246 12.45 18.96 39.73
CA ASN A 246 12.03 18.80 41.13
C ASN A 246 13.21 18.42 42.05
N SER A 247 14.10 17.53 41.62
CA SER A 247 15.23 17.06 42.44
C SER A 247 16.39 18.06 42.58
N THR A 248 16.51 19.02 41.66
CA THR A 248 17.60 20.01 41.66
C THR A 248 17.30 21.16 42.61
N ALA A 249 18.16 21.38 43.61
CA ALA A 249 18.10 22.53 44.53
C ALA A 249 18.92 23.73 44.01
N ASN A 250 18.64 24.91 44.56
CA ASN A 250 19.32 26.18 44.28
C ASN A 250 19.22 26.63 42.80
N LEU A 251 18.19 26.18 42.10
CA LEU A 251 18.05 26.37 40.66
C LEU A 251 17.57 27.79 40.35
N THR A 252 18.24 28.48 39.44
CA THR A 252 17.77 29.75 38.84
C THR A 252 17.44 29.47 37.39
N LEU A 253 16.16 29.53 37.03
CA LEU A 253 15.70 29.32 35.66
C LEU A 253 15.37 30.65 34.98
N PHE A 254 15.76 30.78 33.73
CA PHE A 254 15.34 31.85 32.82
C PHE A 254 14.51 31.20 31.71
N LEU A 255 13.20 31.01 31.86
CA LEU A 255 12.40 30.32 30.84
C LEU A 255 11.77 31.29 29.84
N PRO A 256 11.83 30.98 28.53
CA PRO A 256 11.27 31.83 27.50
C PRO A 256 9.74 31.67 27.42
N VAL A 257 9.04 32.81 27.28
CA VAL A 257 7.57 32.84 27.14
C VAL A 257 7.11 32.20 25.83
N ASP A 258 5.83 31.79 25.76
CA ASP A 258 5.23 31.14 24.58
C ASP A 258 5.44 31.88 23.25
N GLU A 259 5.52 33.22 23.26
CA GLU A 259 5.83 34.04 22.08
C GLU A 259 7.25 33.81 21.54
N ALA A 260 8.24 33.53 22.40
CA ALA A 260 9.62 33.25 22.00
C ALA A 260 9.70 31.98 21.14
N TRP A 261 8.96 30.94 21.52
CA TRP A 261 8.85 29.69 20.75
C TRP A 261 8.14 29.91 19.40
N SER A 262 7.37 30.99 19.28
CA SER A 262 6.70 31.36 18.03
C SER A 262 7.64 31.87 16.92
N ASN A 263 8.92 32.10 17.25
CA ASN A 263 9.97 32.51 16.30
C ASN A 263 10.72 31.33 15.64
N LEU A 264 10.62 30.11 16.17
CA LEU A 264 11.24 28.90 15.59
C LEU A 264 10.55 28.47 14.29
N ASP A 265 11.26 27.78 13.39
CA ASP A 265 10.63 27.22 12.19
C ASP A 265 9.54 26.17 12.57
N PRO A 266 8.43 26.04 11.82
CA PRO A 266 7.40 25.05 12.12
C PRO A 266 7.90 23.60 12.22
N TYR A 267 8.93 23.23 11.45
CA TYR A 267 9.54 21.89 11.51
C TYR A 267 10.48 21.71 12.70
N GLU A 268 11.14 22.77 13.17
CA GLU A 268 11.90 22.75 14.45
C GLU A 268 10.95 22.52 15.62
N ARG A 269 9.80 23.20 15.63
CA ARG A 269 8.77 22.98 16.65
C ARG A 269 8.19 21.57 16.60
N LEU A 270 7.88 21.06 15.41
CA LEU A 270 7.39 19.69 15.24
C LEU A 270 8.44 18.65 15.70
N TYR A 271 9.73 18.91 15.47
CA TYR A 271 10.81 18.09 16.04
C TYR A 271 10.83 18.16 17.57
N LEU A 272 10.76 19.35 18.17
CA LEU A 272 10.76 19.53 19.64
C LEU A 272 9.52 18.94 20.34
N GLU A 273 8.40 18.79 19.64
CA GLU A 273 7.21 18.06 20.13
C GLU A 273 7.36 16.52 20.06
N SER A 274 8.42 16.00 19.42
CA SER A 274 8.67 14.56 19.29
C SER A 274 9.49 13.98 20.44
N GLU A 275 9.32 12.68 20.72
CA GLU A 275 10.10 11.96 21.73
C GLU A 275 11.61 11.90 21.46
N PHE A 276 12.03 12.16 20.20
CA PHE A 276 13.43 12.15 19.77
C PHE A 276 14.17 13.46 20.04
N ALA A 277 13.49 14.49 20.57
CA ALA A 277 14.09 15.77 20.92
C ALA A 277 14.56 15.87 22.38
N ASN A 278 14.37 14.83 23.21
CA ASN A 278 14.72 14.87 24.64
C ASN A 278 16.17 15.31 24.92
N ASP A 279 17.15 14.89 24.11
CA ASP A 279 18.56 15.28 24.28
C ASP A 279 18.76 16.79 23.97
N ASP A 280 18.19 17.29 22.88
CA ASP A 280 18.29 18.71 22.51
C ASP A 280 17.46 19.60 23.45
N LEU A 281 16.29 19.15 23.91
CA LEU A 281 15.50 19.80 24.97
C LEU A 281 16.27 19.88 26.28
N ASN A 282 17.02 18.84 26.65
CA ASN A 282 17.91 18.88 27.82
C ASN A 282 19.05 19.90 27.65
N ARG A 283 19.64 20.01 26.44
CA ARG A 283 20.65 21.05 26.14
C ARG A 283 20.06 22.46 26.19
N ILE A 284 18.89 22.66 25.60
CA ILE A 284 18.14 23.93 25.67
C ILE A 284 17.85 24.27 27.14
N LEU A 285 17.30 23.35 27.95
CA LEU A 285 17.08 23.62 29.37
C LEU A 285 18.38 23.92 30.12
N ASN A 286 19.47 23.19 29.84
CA ASN A 286 20.77 23.44 30.47
C ASN A 286 21.30 24.86 30.19
N MET A 287 21.02 25.43 29.01
CA MET A 287 21.36 26.81 28.66
C MET A 287 20.53 27.84 29.44
N HIS A 288 19.26 27.54 29.71
CA HIS A 288 18.33 28.40 30.47
C HIS A 288 18.43 28.22 32.00
N ALA A 289 19.22 27.24 32.47
CA ALA A 289 19.33 26.87 33.87
C ALA A 289 20.70 27.24 34.46
N VAL A 290 20.70 27.89 35.62
CA VAL A 290 21.90 28.24 36.39
C VAL A 290 21.82 27.61 37.77
N VAL A 291 22.86 26.86 38.17
CA VAL A 291 23.00 26.30 39.52
C VAL A 291 24.27 26.84 40.16
N GLN A 292 24.12 27.48 41.32
CA GLN A 292 25.22 28.03 42.12
C GLN A 292 24.97 27.78 43.62
N HIS A 293 25.89 28.21 44.49
CA HIS A 293 25.74 28.09 45.94
C HIS A 293 24.49 28.79 46.52
N SER A 294 23.89 29.74 45.78
CA SER A 294 22.62 30.37 46.15
C SER A 294 21.85 30.80 44.91
N VAL A 295 20.52 30.81 45.05
CA VAL A 295 19.55 31.28 44.05
C VAL A 295 19.78 32.75 43.72
N LYS A 296 19.67 33.14 42.44
CA LYS A 296 19.89 34.51 41.96
C LYS A 296 18.56 35.23 41.73
N TRP A 297 18.30 36.19 42.60
CA TRP A 297 17.11 37.04 42.58
C TRP A 297 17.38 38.32 41.77
N SER A 298 16.32 38.98 41.29
CA SER A 298 16.48 40.18 40.45
C SER A 298 17.10 41.36 41.19
N ASP A 299 16.95 41.43 42.51
CA ASP A 299 17.64 42.41 43.37
C ASP A 299 19.17 42.31 43.36
N SER A 300 19.72 41.19 42.90
CA SER A 300 21.17 40.96 42.81
C SER A 300 21.75 41.28 41.43
N PHE A 301 20.89 41.58 40.44
CA PHE A 301 21.28 41.86 39.07
C PHE A 301 21.91 43.25 38.96
N HIS A 302 23.07 43.31 38.31
CA HIS A 302 23.83 44.51 38.01
C HIS A 302 24.62 44.28 36.73
N SER A 303 24.84 45.34 35.95
CA SER A 303 25.51 45.22 34.64
C SER A 303 26.92 44.65 34.77
N GLY A 304 27.22 43.63 33.96
CA GLY A 304 28.49 42.87 33.99
C GLY A 304 28.48 41.64 34.90
N LEU A 305 27.36 41.34 35.59
CA LEU A 305 27.18 40.08 36.31
C LEU A 305 27.12 38.91 35.30
N ASN A 306 28.04 37.96 35.44
CA ASN A 306 28.12 36.78 34.59
C ASN A 306 27.64 35.53 35.36
N LEU A 307 26.63 34.85 34.83
CA LEU A 307 26.11 33.57 35.35
C LEU A 307 26.48 32.42 34.42
N THR A 308 27.18 31.40 34.92
CA THR A 308 27.42 30.17 34.15
C THR A 308 26.16 29.30 34.13
N SER A 309 25.64 29.01 32.94
CA SER A 309 24.56 28.03 32.73
C SER A 309 25.04 26.59 32.96
N LEU A 310 24.11 25.63 33.07
CA LEU A 310 24.44 24.20 33.16
C LEU A 310 25.03 23.63 31.86
N ASP A 311 24.84 24.32 30.72
CA ASP A 311 25.51 24.02 29.45
C ASP A 311 26.99 24.48 29.45
N GLY A 312 27.40 25.29 30.43
CA GLY A 312 28.75 25.84 30.57
C GLY A 312 28.93 27.22 29.91
N THR A 313 27.97 27.66 29.11
CA THR A 313 27.93 28.99 28.50
C THR A 313 27.69 30.08 29.55
N LYS A 314 28.37 31.23 29.43
CA LYS A 314 28.20 32.38 30.32
C LYS A 314 27.06 33.27 29.82
N LEU A 315 26.07 33.49 30.68
CA LEU A 315 24.99 34.44 30.50
C LEU A 315 25.40 35.76 31.16
N GLU A 316 25.64 36.79 30.35
CA GLU A 316 25.88 38.15 30.84
C GLU A 316 24.55 38.84 31.17
N ILE A 317 24.51 39.57 32.29
CA ILE A 317 23.34 40.36 32.70
C ILE A 317 23.66 41.84 32.51
N GLU A 318 22.79 42.52 31.77
CA GLU A 318 22.84 43.96 31.55
C GLU A 318 21.60 44.60 32.18
N VAL A 319 21.78 45.55 33.10
CA VAL A 319 20.70 46.30 33.72
C VAL A 319 20.68 47.70 33.12
N THR A 320 19.61 48.04 32.41
CA THR A 320 19.40 49.34 31.77
C THR A 320 18.21 50.07 32.40
N PRO A 321 18.08 51.41 32.22
CA PRO A 321 16.89 52.14 32.67
C PRO A 321 15.56 51.66 32.05
N GLU A 322 15.63 50.95 30.91
CA GLU A 322 14.47 50.42 30.18
C GLU A 322 14.11 48.99 30.64
N GLY A 323 15.00 48.30 31.36
CA GLY A 323 14.82 46.94 31.84
C GLY A 323 16.12 46.13 31.95
N THR A 324 16.01 44.91 32.44
CA THR A 324 17.13 43.96 32.55
C THR A 324 17.15 43.00 31.37
N LYS A 325 18.33 42.74 30.81
CA LYS A 325 18.59 41.72 29.80
C LYS A 325 19.44 40.59 30.35
N VAL A 326 19.18 39.38 29.88
CA VAL A 326 19.90 38.14 30.20
C VAL A 326 20.40 37.56 28.88
N ALA A 327 21.70 37.63 28.64
CA ALA A 327 22.32 37.51 27.33
C ALA A 327 21.63 38.43 26.30
N THR A 328 20.90 37.87 25.34
CA THR A 328 20.15 38.63 24.32
C THR A 328 18.68 38.86 24.66
N ALA A 329 18.14 38.17 25.66
CA ALA A 329 16.71 38.17 25.98
C ALA A 329 16.34 39.22 27.04
N ASN A 330 15.18 39.85 26.92
CA ASN A 330 14.67 40.80 27.92
C ASN A 330 13.97 40.03 29.06
N LEU A 331 14.11 40.51 30.30
CA LEU A 331 13.46 39.96 31.48
C LEU A 331 12.01 40.45 31.56
N VAL A 332 11.05 39.56 31.28
CA VAL A 332 9.61 39.86 31.22
C VAL A 332 8.96 39.83 32.61
N GLN A 333 9.24 38.78 33.38
CA GLN A 333 8.75 38.65 34.76
C GLN A 333 9.86 38.09 35.65
N PRO A 334 10.46 38.89 36.55
CA PRO A 334 11.46 38.41 37.49
C PRO A 334 10.84 37.56 38.61
N ASP A 335 11.70 36.85 39.35
CA ASP A 335 11.44 36.41 40.73
C ASP A 335 10.07 35.72 40.99
N ILE A 336 9.67 34.75 40.14
CA ILE A 336 8.58 33.83 40.45
C ILE A 336 9.13 32.80 41.47
N TYR A 337 8.54 32.77 42.66
CA TYR A 337 9.05 32.00 43.80
C TYR A 337 8.70 30.52 43.68
N ALA A 338 9.66 29.65 44.01
CA ALA A 338 9.48 28.21 44.14
C ALA A 338 10.16 27.69 45.43
N SER A 339 9.87 26.45 45.83
CA SER A 339 10.49 25.82 46.99
C SER A 339 11.96 25.45 46.75
N ASN A 340 12.35 25.10 45.53
CA ASN A 340 13.70 24.63 45.18
C ASN A 340 14.50 25.58 44.29
N GLY A 341 14.00 26.78 44.03
CA GLY A 341 14.68 27.77 43.22
C GLY A 341 13.86 29.03 42.95
N VAL A 342 14.21 29.71 41.86
CA VAL A 342 13.47 30.85 41.31
C VAL A 342 13.29 30.67 39.81
N LEU A 343 12.15 31.12 39.30
CA LEU A 343 11.85 31.22 37.88
C LEU A 343 11.80 32.69 37.46
N HIS A 344 12.52 33.02 36.41
CA HIS A 344 12.48 34.28 35.69
C HIS A 344 11.94 34.01 34.28
N LEU A 345 11.02 34.84 33.78
CA LEU A 345 10.52 34.74 32.41
C LEU A 345 11.28 35.68 31.49
N VAL A 346 11.67 35.21 30.31
CA VAL A 346 12.43 35.98 29.31
C VAL A 346 11.71 36.04 27.95
N SER A 347 12.01 37.07 27.14
CA SER A 347 11.34 37.31 25.85
C SER A 347 11.80 36.39 24.71
N ASP A 348 13.00 35.81 24.81
CA ASP A 348 13.66 35.11 23.70
C ASP A 348 14.28 33.78 24.14
N LEU A 349 14.34 32.81 23.22
CA LEU A 349 14.87 31.48 23.43
C LEU A 349 16.41 31.47 23.29
N LEU A 350 17.11 31.06 24.35
CA LEU A 350 18.57 30.91 24.39
C LEU A 350 18.98 29.54 23.84
N ILE A 351 19.34 29.48 22.56
CA ILE A 351 19.72 28.25 21.87
C ILE A 351 21.25 28.08 21.89
N PRO A 352 21.81 26.94 22.37
CA PRO A 352 23.23 26.65 22.21
C PRO A 352 23.62 26.52 20.73
N PRO A 353 24.85 26.91 20.33
CA PRO A 353 25.34 26.61 19.00
C PRO A 353 25.22 25.09 18.70
N ASP A 354 24.84 24.78 17.47
CA ASP A 354 24.61 23.44 16.93
C ASP A 354 23.47 22.61 17.58
N ALA A 355 22.73 23.10 18.57
CA ALA A 355 21.63 22.35 19.19
C ALA A 355 20.45 22.11 18.23
N LEU A 356 19.95 23.17 17.59
CA LEU A 356 18.78 23.11 16.71
C LEU A 356 19.11 23.03 15.21
N GLN A 357 20.37 22.76 14.81
CA GLN A 357 20.68 22.52 13.40
C GLN A 357 19.90 21.29 12.89
N LEU A 358 18.89 21.57 12.05
CA LEU A 358 18.06 20.57 11.41
C LEU A 358 18.84 19.81 10.34
N THR A 359 19.47 18.71 10.74
CA THR A 359 19.96 17.71 9.79
C THR A 359 18.79 17.02 9.09
N PRO A 360 18.98 16.41 7.91
CA PRO A 360 17.98 15.55 7.29
C PRO A 360 17.45 14.45 8.23
N GLU A 361 18.25 13.99 9.21
CA GLU A 361 17.84 12.99 10.22
C GLU A 361 16.75 13.56 11.14
N LYS A 362 16.94 14.78 11.65
CA LYS A 362 15.94 15.47 12.50
C LYS A 362 14.65 15.77 11.73
N TYR A 363 14.75 16.15 10.45
CA TYR A 363 13.59 16.35 9.58
C TYR A 363 12.78 15.07 9.35
N LEU A 364 13.42 13.93 9.11
CA LEU A 364 12.74 12.64 8.95
C LEU A 364 12.04 12.21 10.24
N LEU A 365 12.65 12.45 11.40
CA LEU A 365 12.03 12.17 12.70
C LEU A 365 10.81 13.07 12.95
N ALA A 366 10.90 14.38 12.64
CA ALA A 366 9.79 15.31 12.77
C ALA A 366 8.59 14.99 11.85
N LEU A 367 8.86 14.39 10.68
CA LEU A 367 7.86 14.12 9.64
C LEU A 367 7.32 12.67 9.65
N ASN A 368 7.39 12.00 10.80
CA ASN A 368 6.84 10.66 11.03
C ASN A 368 7.47 9.58 10.11
N CYS A 369 8.80 9.60 9.97
CA CYS A 369 9.61 8.56 9.33
C CYS A 369 10.56 7.88 10.35
N THR A 370 10.10 7.67 11.58
CA THR A 370 10.90 7.19 12.71
C THR A 370 11.44 5.78 12.50
N THR A 371 10.64 4.91 11.88
CA THR A 371 10.97 3.54 11.50
C THR A 371 12.06 3.52 10.43
N PHE A 372 11.96 4.41 9.43
CA PHE A 372 12.98 4.52 8.39
C PHE A 372 14.34 4.92 8.98
N VAL A 373 14.35 5.87 9.92
CA VAL A 373 15.57 6.30 10.62
C VAL A 373 16.11 5.19 11.55
N SER A 374 15.25 4.42 12.24
CA SER A 374 15.69 3.31 13.08
C SER A 374 16.31 2.16 12.26
N LEU A 375 15.73 1.84 11.10
CA LEU A 375 16.27 0.87 10.16
C LEU A 375 17.63 1.31 9.63
N LEU A 376 17.81 2.58 9.25
CA LEU A 376 19.11 3.13 8.82
C LEU A 376 20.19 3.04 9.91
N ARG A 377 19.82 3.29 11.17
CA ARG A 377 20.72 3.13 12.32
C ARG A 377 21.11 1.67 12.54
N SER A 378 20.23 0.70 12.26
CA SER A 378 20.51 -0.73 12.44
C SER A 378 21.57 -1.31 11.49
N VAL A 379 21.80 -0.67 10.34
CA VAL A 379 22.76 -1.10 9.29
C VAL A 379 23.92 -0.11 9.07
N ASP A 380 24.15 0.80 10.03
CA ASP A 380 25.20 1.83 10.01
C ASP A 380 25.20 2.76 8.77
N LEU A 381 24.01 3.04 8.21
CA LEU A 381 23.84 3.97 7.08
C LEU A 381 23.57 5.42 7.51
N ARG A 382 23.79 5.75 8.79
CA ARG A 382 23.54 7.09 9.36
C ARG A 382 24.33 8.20 8.65
N SER A 383 25.50 7.87 8.12
CA SER A 383 26.33 8.80 7.34
C SER A 383 25.62 9.38 6.11
N LEU A 384 24.69 8.66 5.47
CA LEU A 384 23.95 9.15 4.29
C LEU A 384 22.95 10.28 4.62
N VAL A 385 22.64 10.47 5.90
CA VAL A 385 21.60 11.40 6.38
C VAL A 385 22.18 12.51 7.26
N ASN A 386 23.31 12.25 7.93
CA ASN A 386 23.95 13.19 8.86
C ASN A 386 25.21 13.87 8.30
N ASP A 387 25.74 13.42 7.16
CA ASP A 387 26.84 14.11 6.44
C ASP A 387 26.32 15.40 5.79
N THR A 388 26.93 16.54 6.13
CA THR A 388 26.56 17.87 5.62
C THR A 388 27.33 18.28 4.37
N GLU A 389 28.41 17.57 4.01
CA GLU A 389 29.19 17.80 2.79
C GLU A 389 28.58 17.09 1.58
N LYS A 390 27.96 15.92 1.79
CA LYS A 390 27.34 15.13 0.73
C LYS A 390 25.83 15.37 0.62
N HIS A 391 25.42 15.99 -0.49
CA HIS A 391 24.00 16.20 -0.78
C HIS A 391 23.38 14.98 -1.46
N TYR A 392 22.27 14.51 -0.90
CA TYR A 392 21.50 13.37 -1.40
C TYR A 392 20.05 13.77 -1.70
N THR A 393 19.44 13.05 -2.63
CA THR A 393 17.98 12.99 -2.76
C THR A 393 17.52 11.72 -2.05
N ILE A 394 16.81 11.91 -0.93
CA ILE A 394 16.37 10.88 -0.01
C ILE A 394 14.91 10.54 -0.32
N LEU A 395 14.63 9.27 -0.57
CA LEU A 395 13.29 8.77 -0.85
C LEU A 395 12.78 8.06 0.41
N ALA A 396 11.92 8.70 1.19
CA ALA A 396 11.55 8.26 2.53
C ALA A 396 10.08 7.78 2.59
N PRO A 397 9.79 6.51 2.95
CA PRO A 397 8.45 6.11 3.37
C PRO A 397 8.14 6.57 4.81
N ASN A 398 6.89 6.97 5.06
CA ASN A 398 6.40 7.33 6.39
C ASN A 398 6.05 6.08 7.22
N ASP A 399 5.99 6.23 8.54
CA ASP A 399 5.68 5.15 9.50
C ASP A 399 4.33 4.48 9.22
N ASP A 400 3.31 5.25 8.84
CA ASP A 400 1.99 4.73 8.42
C ASP A 400 2.10 3.62 7.37
N ILE A 401 3.07 3.72 6.46
CA ILE A 401 3.29 2.79 5.35
C ILE A 401 3.87 1.48 5.86
N PHE A 402 4.80 1.55 6.82
CA PHE A 402 5.33 0.36 7.49
C PHE A 402 4.24 -0.33 8.33
N THR A 403 3.36 0.41 9.00
CA THR A 403 2.22 -0.21 9.73
C THR A 403 1.24 -0.95 8.82
N ILE A 404 1.10 -0.52 7.55
CA ILE A 404 0.23 -1.17 6.56
C ILE A 404 0.86 -2.44 5.99
N LEU A 405 2.19 -2.45 5.79
CA LEU A 405 2.94 -3.60 5.29
C LEU A 405 3.10 -4.68 6.37
N GLY A 406 3.43 -4.28 7.60
CA GLY A 406 3.74 -5.16 8.71
C GLY A 406 5.16 -5.75 8.65
N ASP A 407 5.65 -6.19 9.80
CA ASP A 407 7.06 -6.58 9.99
C ASP A 407 7.50 -7.81 9.17
N SER A 408 6.56 -8.58 8.59
CA SER A 408 6.88 -9.80 7.84
C SER A 408 7.49 -9.56 6.46
N ASP A 409 7.34 -8.35 5.92
CA ASP A 409 7.66 -8.02 4.53
C ASP A 409 8.95 -7.18 4.41
N LEU A 410 9.64 -6.94 5.54
CA LEU A 410 10.95 -6.28 5.60
C LEU A 410 12.06 -7.29 5.94
N PRO A 411 13.29 -7.15 5.39
CA PRO A 411 14.43 -7.95 5.81
C PRO A 411 14.83 -7.65 7.27
N GLU A 412 15.45 -8.63 7.94
CA GLU A 412 15.79 -8.52 9.36
C GLU A 412 16.70 -7.31 9.65
N PRO A 413 16.49 -6.56 10.76
CA PRO A 413 17.35 -5.46 11.18
C PRO A 413 18.83 -5.88 11.30
N GLY A 414 19.72 -5.10 10.70
CA GLY A 414 21.16 -5.41 10.63
C GLY A 414 21.58 -6.35 9.49
N SER A 415 20.65 -6.89 8.69
CA SER A 415 21.00 -7.73 7.53
C SER A 415 21.63 -6.94 6.36
N ASP A 416 22.48 -7.61 5.58
CA ASP A 416 23.02 -7.07 4.32
C ASP A 416 21.91 -6.79 3.29
N GLU A 417 20.80 -7.54 3.33
CA GLU A 417 19.63 -7.32 2.48
C GLU A 417 18.91 -6.02 2.83
N LEU A 418 18.70 -5.75 4.12
CA LEU A 418 18.18 -4.46 4.58
C LEU A 418 19.13 -3.31 4.20
N ARG A 419 20.46 -3.50 4.33
CA ARG A 419 21.43 -2.48 3.91
C ARG A 419 21.29 -2.14 2.42
N LYS A 420 21.15 -3.13 1.55
CA LYS A 420 20.94 -2.94 0.10
C LYS A 420 19.62 -2.24 -0.20
N LEU A 421 18.53 -2.68 0.44
CA LEU A 421 17.20 -2.07 0.30
C LEU A 421 17.24 -0.59 0.68
N LEU A 422 17.87 -0.24 1.81
CA LEU A 422 17.98 1.15 2.26
C LEU A 422 18.90 1.98 1.36
N GLN A 423 20.02 1.44 0.87
CA GLN A 423 20.90 2.15 -0.10
C GLN A 423 20.18 2.51 -1.40
N TYR A 424 19.20 1.72 -1.84
CA TYR A 424 18.39 1.99 -3.03
C TYR A 424 17.44 3.19 -2.87
N HIS A 425 17.18 3.66 -1.64
CA HIS A 425 16.39 4.85 -1.35
C HIS A 425 17.19 6.17 -1.41
N PHE A 426 18.50 6.11 -1.67
CA PHE A 426 19.36 7.30 -1.78
C PHE A 426 19.86 7.48 -3.21
N ILE A 427 19.62 8.65 -3.78
CA ILE A 427 20.16 9.08 -5.07
C ILE A 427 21.22 10.17 -4.80
N PRO A 428 22.46 10.03 -5.28
CA PRO A 428 23.47 11.09 -5.17
C PRO A 428 23.05 12.40 -5.85
N GLY A 429 23.29 13.52 -5.18
CA GLY A 429 23.04 14.86 -5.71
C GLY A 429 21.62 15.39 -5.51
N LYS A 430 21.42 16.66 -5.91
CA LYS A 430 20.19 17.42 -5.68
C LYS A 430 19.23 17.35 -6.87
N TRP A 431 18.22 16.47 -6.78
CA TRP A 431 17.19 16.25 -7.80
C TRP A 431 15.86 16.92 -7.40
N THR A 432 15.71 18.18 -7.79
CA THR A 432 14.45 18.93 -7.65
C THR A 432 13.44 18.54 -8.73
N PRO A 433 12.11 18.67 -8.52
CA PRO A 433 11.09 18.26 -9.49
C PRO A 433 11.26 18.79 -10.92
N LYS A 434 11.83 19.99 -11.07
CA LYS A 434 12.11 20.63 -12.37
C LYS A 434 13.23 19.98 -13.20
N LYS A 435 13.99 19.06 -12.61
CA LYS A 435 15.08 18.29 -13.27
C LYS A 435 14.64 16.86 -13.63
N LEU A 436 13.42 16.47 -13.28
CA LEU A 436 12.91 15.12 -13.49
C LEU A 436 12.10 15.10 -14.79
N GLU A 437 12.46 14.18 -15.67
CA GLU A 437 11.81 13.97 -16.97
C GLU A 437 11.28 12.53 -17.03
N ASP A 438 10.26 12.31 -17.86
CA ASP A 438 9.62 10.99 -18.00
C ASP A 438 10.56 9.99 -18.67
N GLY A 439 10.73 8.80 -18.08
CA GLY A 439 11.67 7.79 -18.55
C GLY A 439 13.14 8.03 -18.16
N LEU A 440 13.43 9.03 -17.31
CA LEU A 440 14.77 9.26 -16.78
C LEU A 440 15.20 8.10 -15.86
N LEU A 441 16.45 7.65 -16.02
CA LEU A 441 17.10 6.68 -15.13
C LEU A 441 18.12 7.42 -14.27
N LEU A 442 18.06 7.24 -12.94
CA LEU A 442 19.05 7.81 -12.01
C LEU A 442 19.78 6.70 -11.24
N GLU A 443 21.10 6.85 -11.11
CA GLU A 443 21.92 5.96 -10.28
C GLU A 443 21.64 6.17 -8.78
N THR A 444 21.56 5.09 -8.02
CA THR A 444 21.37 5.09 -6.56
C THR A 444 22.68 4.87 -5.80
N GLU A 445 22.65 4.86 -4.46
CA GLU A 445 23.81 4.44 -3.63
C GLU A 445 23.95 2.92 -3.51
N LEU A 446 22.94 2.15 -3.94
CA LEU A 446 23.06 0.69 -4.05
C LEU A 446 24.07 0.34 -5.15
N LYS A 447 25.10 -0.45 -4.81
CA LYS A 447 26.03 -1.06 -5.77
C LYS A 447 25.81 -2.56 -5.82
N GLU A 448 25.82 -3.12 -7.02
CA GLU A 448 25.58 -4.55 -7.23
C GLU A 448 26.69 -5.22 -8.04
N GLU A 449 27.14 -6.38 -7.55
CA GLU A 449 28.12 -7.23 -8.25
C GLU A 449 27.59 -7.72 -9.60
N GLY A 450 26.27 -7.93 -9.70
CA GLY A 450 25.58 -8.28 -10.96
C GLY A 450 25.69 -7.21 -12.05
N LEU A 451 25.95 -5.96 -11.68
CA LEU A 451 26.21 -4.85 -12.63
C LEU A 451 27.72 -4.64 -12.86
N GLY A 452 28.57 -5.58 -12.42
CA GLY A 452 30.04 -5.45 -12.44
C GLY A 452 30.56 -4.48 -11.37
N GLY A 453 29.84 -4.32 -10.26
CA GLY A 453 30.16 -3.33 -9.20
C GLY A 453 29.63 -1.92 -9.49
N GLY A 454 28.85 -1.75 -10.56
CA GLY A 454 28.13 -0.53 -10.89
C GLY A 454 27.03 -0.18 -9.87
N ARG A 455 26.52 1.06 -9.96
CA ARG A 455 25.37 1.52 -9.19
C ARG A 455 24.08 1.02 -9.85
N GLN A 456 23.14 0.54 -9.04
CA GLN A 456 21.80 0.19 -9.52
C GLN A 456 21.02 1.45 -9.87
N VAL A 457 20.28 1.40 -10.97
CA VAL A 457 19.50 2.53 -11.48
C VAL A 457 18.05 2.45 -11.01
N LEU A 458 17.38 3.60 -10.96
CA LEU A 458 15.99 3.75 -10.58
C LEU A 458 15.24 4.53 -11.68
N SER A 459 14.13 3.98 -12.16
CA SER A 459 13.29 4.61 -13.17
C SER A 459 12.40 5.71 -12.57
N ILE A 460 12.19 6.77 -13.35
CA ILE A 460 11.36 7.91 -12.98
C ILE A 460 10.27 8.10 -14.02
N ASP A 461 9.02 8.05 -13.55
CA ASP A 461 7.85 8.33 -14.36
C ASP A 461 7.32 9.72 -13.97
N VAL A 462 7.18 10.63 -14.94
CA VAL A 462 6.67 11.99 -14.73
C VAL A 462 5.45 12.18 -15.62
N SER A 463 4.26 12.01 -15.04
CA SER A 463 3.03 12.26 -15.79
C SER A 463 2.98 13.71 -16.27
N SER A 464 2.78 13.91 -17.57
CA SER A 464 2.58 15.25 -18.14
C SER A 464 1.26 15.85 -17.65
N GLY A 465 1.34 16.84 -16.77
CA GLY A 465 0.18 17.60 -16.29
C GLY A 465 -0.47 18.41 -17.41
N ASP A 466 -1.74 18.81 -17.21
CA ASP A 466 -2.48 19.63 -18.18
C ASP A 466 -1.65 20.88 -18.58
N PRO A 467 -1.24 21.01 -19.85
CA PRO A 467 -0.31 22.06 -20.29
C PRO A 467 -0.87 23.47 -20.05
N LYS A 468 -2.18 23.61 -19.82
CA LYS A 468 -2.81 24.89 -19.47
C LYS A 468 -2.56 25.35 -18.04
N LYS A 469 -2.11 24.47 -17.13
CA LYS A 469 -1.97 24.78 -15.69
C LYS A 469 -0.53 24.96 -15.18
N LYS A 470 0.50 24.66 -15.98
CA LYS A 470 1.93 24.67 -15.56
C LYS A 470 2.21 23.86 -14.27
N GLN A 471 1.38 22.88 -13.94
CA GLN A 471 1.63 21.95 -12.83
C GLN A 471 2.34 20.72 -13.37
N ILE A 472 3.45 20.35 -12.73
CA ILE A 472 4.10 19.04 -12.93
C ILE A 472 3.11 17.98 -12.44
N GLY A 473 2.89 16.92 -13.21
CA GLY A 473 1.99 15.83 -12.79
C GLY A 473 2.63 14.96 -11.70
N PRO A 474 1.93 13.92 -11.23
CA PRO A 474 2.45 13.02 -10.21
C PRO A 474 3.75 12.36 -10.67
N ILE A 475 4.78 12.49 -9.84
CA ILE A 475 6.10 11.89 -10.00
C ILE A 475 6.08 10.50 -9.35
N ARG A 476 6.74 9.53 -9.98
CA ARG A 476 6.98 8.20 -9.42
C ARG A 476 8.45 7.82 -9.52
N PHE A 477 8.95 7.15 -8.48
CA PHE A 477 10.28 6.56 -8.41
C PHE A 477 10.11 5.04 -8.30
N GLY A 478 10.58 4.25 -9.27
CA GLY A 478 10.38 2.79 -9.27
C GLY A 478 8.90 2.38 -9.14
N GLY A 479 8.00 3.17 -9.74
CA GLY A 479 6.54 3.02 -9.61
C GLY A 479 5.95 3.37 -8.23
N ALA A 480 6.74 3.72 -7.22
CA ALA A 480 6.24 4.32 -5.97
C ALA A 480 5.92 5.80 -6.19
N ALA A 481 4.71 6.24 -5.83
CA ALA A 481 4.29 7.62 -6.07
C ALA A 481 4.80 8.56 -4.96
N VAL A 482 5.13 9.80 -5.33
CA VAL A 482 5.45 10.85 -4.35
C VAL A 482 4.17 11.31 -3.64
N ILE A 483 4.24 11.42 -2.31
CA ILE A 483 3.19 11.98 -1.44
C ILE A 483 3.59 13.39 -1.01
N GLY A 484 2.70 14.36 -1.19
CA GLY A 484 2.95 15.74 -0.77
C GLY A 484 4.00 16.47 -1.62
N GLU A 485 4.51 17.58 -1.09
CA GLU A 485 5.58 18.36 -1.72
C GLU A 485 6.96 17.96 -1.15
N PRO A 486 8.02 17.95 -1.98
CA PRO A 486 9.36 17.56 -1.52
C PRO A 486 10.01 18.66 -0.67
N VAL A 487 10.56 18.25 0.48
CA VAL A 487 11.22 19.14 1.44
C VAL A 487 12.69 19.31 1.07
N GLN A 488 13.25 20.51 1.21
CA GLN A 488 14.66 20.79 0.92
C GLN A 488 15.41 21.15 2.21
N VAL A 489 16.50 20.44 2.50
CA VAL A 489 17.23 20.53 3.77
C VAL A 489 18.72 20.49 3.48
N ASN A 490 19.48 21.53 3.86
CA ASN A 490 20.95 21.58 3.77
C ASN A 490 21.54 21.04 2.45
N GLY A 491 20.95 21.43 1.32
CA GLY A 491 21.35 21.00 -0.03
C GLY A 491 20.73 19.68 -0.51
N SER A 492 20.27 18.82 0.40
CA SER A 492 19.54 17.58 0.13
C SER A 492 18.05 17.83 -0.16
N VAL A 493 17.36 16.83 -0.74
CA VAL A 493 15.91 16.85 -1.02
C VAL A 493 15.27 15.58 -0.47
N ILE A 494 14.15 15.70 0.24
CA ILE A 494 13.38 14.56 0.78
C ILE A 494 12.08 14.44 -0.02
N TYR A 495 11.83 13.27 -0.60
CA TYR A 495 10.56 12.90 -1.22
C TYR A 495 9.88 11.83 -0.38
N PHE A 496 8.63 12.05 0.02
CA PHE A 496 7.85 11.02 0.69
C PHE A 496 7.28 10.04 -0.33
N LEU A 497 7.48 8.74 -0.15
CA LEU A 497 7.00 7.71 -1.08
C LEU A 497 5.71 7.05 -0.59
N SER A 498 4.90 6.52 -1.52
CA SER A 498 3.69 5.76 -1.20
C SER A 498 3.89 4.29 -0.81
N ARG A 499 5.13 3.80 -0.91
CA ARG A 499 5.60 2.47 -0.53
C ARG A 499 7.14 2.50 -0.44
N PRO A 500 7.80 1.63 0.34
CA PRO A 500 9.23 1.43 0.23
C PRO A 500 9.62 0.97 -1.19
N LEU A 501 10.80 1.35 -1.63
CA LEU A 501 11.41 0.81 -2.84
C LEU A 501 12.00 -0.56 -2.55
N VAL A 502 11.78 -1.50 -3.46
CA VAL A 502 12.40 -2.82 -3.43
C VAL A 502 13.44 -2.84 -4.55
N PRO A 503 14.71 -3.20 -4.28
CA PRO A 503 15.72 -3.38 -5.32
C PRO A 503 15.26 -4.40 -6.38
N PRO A 504 15.67 -4.26 -7.65
CA PRO A 504 15.35 -5.22 -8.69
C PRO A 504 15.77 -6.66 -8.35
N ALA A 505 14.91 -7.63 -8.68
CA ALA A 505 15.17 -9.05 -8.45
C ALA A 505 16.07 -9.64 -9.57
N ASP A 506 16.29 -10.96 -9.54
CA ASP A 506 16.93 -11.63 -10.68
C ASP A 506 16.07 -11.53 -11.97
N PRO A 507 16.64 -11.70 -13.17
CA PRO A 507 15.89 -11.56 -14.41
C PRO A 507 14.67 -12.49 -14.54
N LEU A 508 14.73 -13.70 -14.00
CA LEU A 508 13.63 -14.65 -14.09
C LEU A 508 12.51 -14.25 -13.12
N GLU A 509 12.85 -13.90 -11.88
CA GLU A 509 11.88 -13.38 -10.90
C GLU A 509 11.23 -12.06 -11.33
N THR A 510 11.98 -11.18 -12.00
CA THR A 510 11.47 -9.92 -12.55
C THR A 510 10.43 -10.15 -13.67
N ALA A 511 10.60 -11.20 -14.47
CA ALA A 511 9.68 -11.56 -15.55
C ALA A 511 8.47 -12.40 -15.10
N LEU A 512 8.55 -13.13 -13.96
CA LEU A 512 7.47 -14.00 -13.46
C LEU A 512 6.07 -13.35 -13.35
N PRO A 513 5.90 -12.06 -12.97
CA PRO A 513 4.60 -11.44 -12.89
C PRO A 513 3.92 -11.21 -14.25
N ASP A 514 4.68 -11.21 -15.34
CA ASP A 514 4.18 -10.95 -16.67
C ASP A 514 3.75 -12.26 -17.37
N LEU A 515 2.44 -12.46 -17.46
CA LEU A 515 1.85 -13.66 -18.05
C LEU A 515 2.22 -13.82 -19.53
N ASP A 516 2.47 -12.71 -20.24
CA ASP A 516 2.78 -12.72 -21.67
C ASP A 516 4.20 -13.23 -21.97
N LEU A 517 5.06 -13.38 -20.95
CA LEU A 517 6.42 -13.92 -21.05
C LEU A 517 6.53 -15.39 -20.56
N SER A 518 5.44 -15.96 -20.06
CA SER A 518 5.44 -17.27 -19.36
C SER A 518 5.96 -18.45 -20.20
N SER A 519 5.78 -18.45 -21.51
CA SER A 519 6.26 -19.53 -22.40
C SER A 519 7.79 -19.55 -22.53
N PHE A 520 8.42 -18.37 -22.56
CA PHE A 520 9.88 -18.27 -22.56
C PHE A 520 10.45 -18.69 -21.20
N LEU A 521 9.82 -18.27 -20.10
CA LEU A 521 10.22 -18.70 -18.75
C LEU A 521 10.07 -20.21 -18.56
N ALA A 522 9.00 -20.83 -19.08
CA ALA A 522 8.86 -22.28 -19.08
C ALA A 522 9.98 -22.98 -19.89
N ALA A 523 10.37 -22.42 -21.03
CA ALA A 523 11.49 -22.91 -21.83
C ALA A 523 12.83 -22.79 -21.06
N VAL A 524 13.10 -21.65 -20.41
CA VAL A 524 14.28 -21.45 -19.54
C VAL A 524 14.31 -22.46 -18.40
N LEU A 525 13.19 -22.67 -17.70
CA LEU A 525 13.08 -23.62 -16.59
C LEU A 525 13.18 -25.09 -17.03
N SER A 526 12.91 -25.40 -18.30
CA SER A 526 13.15 -26.73 -18.90
C SER A 526 14.61 -26.97 -19.30
N SER A 527 15.41 -25.90 -19.40
CA SER A 527 16.82 -25.92 -19.79
C SER A 527 17.76 -26.10 -18.57
N SER A 528 19.05 -26.35 -18.80
CA SER A 528 20.06 -26.27 -17.74
C SER A 528 20.63 -24.86 -17.50
N LYS A 529 20.16 -23.84 -18.23
CA LYS A 529 20.75 -22.49 -18.26
C LYS A 529 20.08 -21.46 -17.36
N ALA A 530 19.02 -21.83 -16.64
CA ALA A 530 18.32 -20.91 -15.73
C ALA A 530 19.25 -20.21 -14.74
N GLU A 531 20.18 -20.96 -14.11
CA GLU A 531 21.13 -20.38 -13.15
C GLU A 531 22.18 -19.49 -13.82
N THR A 532 22.58 -19.81 -15.06
CA THR A 532 23.46 -18.95 -15.86
C THR A 532 22.80 -17.60 -16.14
N LEU A 533 21.52 -17.59 -16.54
CA LEU A 533 20.77 -16.36 -16.81
C LEU A 533 20.49 -15.52 -15.55
N ARG A 534 20.42 -16.15 -14.37
CA ARG A 534 20.26 -15.45 -13.09
C ARG A 534 21.51 -14.76 -12.57
N SER A 535 22.67 -15.34 -12.82
CA SER A 535 23.93 -14.99 -12.15
C SER A 535 24.95 -14.30 -13.05
N THR A 536 24.82 -14.39 -14.38
CA THR A 536 25.78 -13.77 -15.31
C THR A 536 25.67 -12.24 -15.25
N PRO A 537 26.73 -11.54 -14.82
CA PRO A 537 26.68 -10.09 -14.65
C PRO A 537 26.66 -9.37 -16.00
N GLN A 538 26.17 -8.13 -15.99
CA GLN A 538 26.16 -7.21 -17.11
C GLN A 538 25.44 -7.75 -18.36
N THR A 539 24.21 -8.23 -18.18
CA THR A 539 23.41 -8.89 -19.22
C THR A 539 22.12 -8.14 -19.54
N SER A 540 21.77 -8.08 -20.84
CA SER A 540 20.44 -7.64 -21.29
C SER A 540 19.69 -8.82 -21.90
N LEU A 541 18.51 -9.14 -21.35
CA LEU A 541 17.72 -10.29 -21.78
C LEU A 541 16.58 -9.85 -22.70
N LEU A 542 16.52 -10.40 -23.91
CA LEU A 542 15.48 -10.15 -24.90
C LEU A 542 14.42 -11.25 -24.78
N VAL A 543 13.26 -10.95 -24.18
CA VAL A 543 12.23 -11.96 -23.89
C VAL A 543 11.09 -11.88 -24.91
N PRO A 544 10.87 -12.95 -25.72
CA PRO A 544 9.77 -12.99 -26.67
C PRO A 544 8.43 -13.31 -26.01
N TYR A 545 7.35 -12.68 -26.49
CA TYR A 545 5.98 -12.97 -26.04
C TYR A 545 5.56 -14.42 -26.30
N ASN A 546 4.57 -14.93 -25.55
CA ASN A 546 3.93 -16.24 -25.75
C ASN A 546 3.51 -16.49 -27.22
N ALA A 547 3.01 -15.44 -27.89
CA ALA A 547 2.57 -15.52 -29.28
C ALA A 547 3.71 -15.83 -30.26
N ALA A 548 4.96 -15.50 -29.92
CA ALA A 548 6.15 -15.85 -30.71
C ALA A 548 6.27 -17.36 -30.91
N PHE A 549 6.06 -18.15 -29.85
CA PHE A 549 6.09 -19.62 -29.90
C PHE A 549 4.99 -20.21 -30.80
N GLN A 550 3.89 -19.48 -31.01
CA GLN A 550 2.84 -19.91 -31.95
C GLN A 550 3.18 -19.48 -33.38
N ARG A 551 3.67 -18.25 -33.58
CA ARG A 551 4.08 -17.71 -34.88
C ARG A 551 5.25 -18.48 -35.50
N LEU A 552 6.25 -18.86 -34.71
CA LEU A 552 7.40 -19.67 -35.12
C LEU A 552 7.00 -21.02 -35.77
N GLY A 553 5.79 -21.50 -35.46
CA GLY A 553 5.23 -22.75 -35.95
C GLY A 553 5.35 -23.86 -34.92
N LEU A 554 4.21 -24.50 -34.62
CA LEU A 554 4.10 -25.51 -33.57
C LEU A 554 5.09 -26.68 -33.74
N LEU A 555 5.48 -27.04 -34.97
CA LEU A 555 6.48 -28.09 -35.19
C LEU A 555 7.90 -27.66 -34.75
N VAL A 556 8.26 -26.40 -34.94
CA VAL A 556 9.55 -25.85 -34.47
C VAL A 556 9.56 -25.81 -32.95
N THR A 557 8.48 -25.30 -32.34
CA THR A 557 8.34 -25.24 -30.88
C THR A 557 8.31 -26.63 -30.23
N ASN A 558 7.57 -27.58 -30.81
CA ASN A 558 7.59 -28.97 -30.35
C ASN A 558 8.97 -29.62 -30.52
N HIS A 559 9.75 -29.24 -31.54
CA HIS A 559 11.13 -29.68 -31.67
C HIS A 559 12.01 -29.10 -30.57
N LEU A 560 12.04 -27.78 -30.39
CA LEU A 560 12.88 -27.11 -29.37
C LEU A 560 12.55 -27.56 -27.93
N LEU A 561 11.27 -27.77 -27.61
CA LEU A 561 10.85 -28.28 -26.31
C LEU A 561 10.99 -29.81 -26.16
N SER A 562 11.48 -30.52 -27.20
CA SER A 562 11.70 -31.97 -27.10
C SER A 562 13.00 -32.30 -26.38
N SER A 563 13.00 -33.40 -25.62
CA SER A 563 14.18 -33.85 -24.86
C SER A 563 15.41 -34.15 -25.72
N SER A 564 15.20 -34.42 -27.01
CA SER A 564 16.28 -34.66 -27.97
C SER A 564 16.89 -33.39 -28.58
N ALA A 565 16.27 -32.22 -28.40
CA ALA A 565 16.73 -30.94 -28.93
C ALA A 565 17.21 -29.97 -27.82
N LYS A 566 17.50 -30.48 -26.61
CA LYS A 566 17.84 -29.64 -25.45
C LYS A 566 19.00 -28.68 -25.73
N GLN A 567 20.03 -29.11 -26.47
CA GLN A 567 21.16 -28.24 -26.84
C GLN A 567 20.72 -27.11 -27.79
N ASP A 568 19.87 -27.40 -28.76
CA ASP A 568 19.34 -26.41 -29.71
C ASP A 568 18.54 -25.33 -28.96
N LEU A 569 17.72 -25.74 -27.98
CA LEU A 569 17.00 -24.82 -27.10
C LEU A 569 17.96 -23.98 -26.23
N GLU A 570 18.98 -24.59 -25.62
CA GLU A 570 19.94 -23.87 -24.78
C GLU A 570 20.72 -22.81 -25.57
N ASN A 571 21.09 -23.10 -26.83
CA ASN A 571 21.72 -22.13 -27.72
C ASN A 571 20.75 -20.99 -28.08
N VAL A 572 19.48 -21.29 -28.40
CA VAL A 572 18.45 -20.26 -28.64
C VAL A 572 18.29 -19.34 -27.42
N LEU A 573 18.20 -19.89 -26.20
CA LEU A 573 18.04 -19.11 -24.97
C LEU A 573 19.25 -18.20 -24.70
N LEU A 574 20.47 -18.70 -24.89
CA LEU A 574 21.69 -17.90 -24.73
C LEU A 574 21.84 -16.83 -25.83
N HIS A 575 21.34 -17.07 -27.04
CA HIS A 575 21.32 -16.07 -28.11
C HIS A 575 20.40 -14.88 -27.76
N HIS A 576 19.31 -15.11 -27.04
CA HIS A 576 18.43 -14.03 -26.55
C HIS A 576 19.04 -13.19 -25.42
N THR A 577 20.27 -13.46 -24.99
CA THR A 577 20.94 -12.71 -23.90
C THR A 577 22.17 -11.98 -24.42
N LEU A 578 22.15 -10.65 -24.42
CA LEU A 578 23.28 -9.80 -24.78
C LEU A 578 24.31 -9.79 -23.63
N SER A 579 25.60 -9.77 -23.97
CA SER A 579 26.70 -9.72 -22.99
C SER A 579 27.07 -8.29 -22.56
N SER A 580 26.11 -7.38 -22.58
CA SER A 580 26.23 -5.95 -22.22
C SER A 580 24.89 -5.45 -21.67
N ILE A 581 24.93 -4.39 -20.85
CA ILE A 581 23.73 -3.70 -20.35
C ILE A 581 23.40 -2.57 -21.31
N GLU A 582 22.26 -2.67 -22.00
CA GLU A 582 21.83 -1.71 -23.02
C GLU A 582 20.45 -1.17 -22.65
N TYR A 583 20.37 0.00 -22.03
CA TYR A 583 19.07 0.58 -21.65
C TYR A 583 18.31 1.10 -22.87
N ALA A 584 16.98 1.22 -22.78
CA ALA A 584 16.12 1.72 -23.85
C ALA A 584 16.60 3.04 -24.51
N PRO A 585 17.09 4.06 -23.77
CA PRO A 585 17.62 5.29 -24.40
C PRO A 585 18.88 5.07 -25.23
N ASP A 586 19.67 4.03 -24.97
CA ASP A 586 20.90 3.69 -25.68
C ASP A 586 20.59 2.86 -26.93
N LEU A 587 19.70 1.87 -26.82
CA LEU A 587 19.11 1.13 -27.95
C LEU A 587 18.40 2.04 -28.97
N LEU A 588 17.92 3.21 -28.54
CA LEU A 588 17.28 4.22 -29.38
C LEU A 588 18.28 5.14 -30.12
N LYS A 589 19.58 5.12 -29.79
CA LYS A 589 20.62 5.93 -30.45
C LYS A 589 21.15 5.21 -31.70
N GLY A 590 21.46 6.00 -32.73
CA GLY A 590 22.05 5.48 -33.97
C GLY A 590 21.04 4.84 -34.94
N GLY A 591 21.57 4.10 -35.92
CA GLY A 591 20.80 3.55 -37.05
C GLY A 591 20.90 2.04 -37.23
N GLN A 592 22.11 1.48 -37.11
CA GLN A 592 22.38 0.05 -37.13
C GLN A 592 23.48 -0.29 -36.13
N HIS A 593 23.20 -1.21 -35.21
CA HIS A 593 24.12 -1.65 -34.17
C HIS A 593 24.18 -3.18 -34.13
N THR A 594 25.29 -3.74 -33.64
CA THR A 594 25.51 -5.18 -33.55
C THR A 594 25.98 -5.50 -32.12
N PHE A 595 25.30 -6.43 -31.46
CA PHE A 595 25.54 -6.79 -30.06
C PHE A 595 25.93 -8.26 -29.93
N PRO A 596 27.04 -8.59 -29.23
CA PRO A 596 27.40 -9.97 -28.95
C PRO A 596 26.46 -10.60 -27.91
N THR A 597 26.17 -11.90 -28.10
CA THR A 597 25.29 -12.68 -27.21
C THR A 597 26.08 -13.67 -26.36
N LEU A 598 25.49 -14.19 -25.27
CA LEU A 598 26.11 -15.22 -24.42
C LEU A 598 26.32 -16.56 -25.13
N GLU A 599 25.65 -16.80 -26.26
CA GLU A 599 25.91 -17.96 -27.13
C GLU A 599 27.19 -17.80 -27.95
N GLY A 600 27.67 -16.57 -28.14
CA GLY A 600 28.88 -16.25 -28.91
C GLY A 600 28.62 -15.78 -30.34
N SER A 601 27.38 -15.81 -30.82
CA SER A 601 26.99 -15.15 -32.07
C SER A 601 26.40 -13.75 -31.84
N ASP A 602 26.30 -12.96 -32.92
CA ASP A 602 25.87 -11.57 -32.86
C ASP A 602 24.38 -11.38 -33.19
N ILE A 603 23.75 -10.39 -32.56
CA ILE A 603 22.43 -9.87 -32.93
C ILE A 603 22.58 -8.51 -33.58
N LYS A 604 21.88 -8.28 -34.70
CA LYS A 604 21.86 -6.97 -35.39
C LYS A 604 20.56 -6.24 -35.10
N LEU A 605 20.67 -4.95 -34.82
CA LEU A 605 19.55 -4.09 -34.46
C LEU A 605 19.49 -2.92 -35.44
N GLU A 606 18.35 -2.77 -36.12
CA GLU A 606 18.11 -1.82 -37.21
C GLU A 606 16.90 -0.94 -36.91
N LYS A 607 17.12 0.38 -36.89
CA LYS A 607 16.06 1.36 -36.65
C LYS A 607 15.48 1.86 -37.96
N THR A 608 14.18 1.67 -38.17
CA THR A 608 13.51 2.22 -39.36
C THR A 608 13.16 3.70 -39.20
N LYS A 609 12.85 4.36 -40.32
CA LYS A 609 12.44 5.78 -40.36
C LYS A 609 11.17 6.07 -39.54
N ASN A 610 10.36 5.05 -39.26
CA ASN A 610 9.13 5.16 -38.48
C ASN A 610 9.38 5.09 -36.96
N GLY A 611 10.62 4.86 -36.53
CA GLY A 611 11.01 4.75 -35.12
C GLY A 611 10.96 3.33 -34.55
N THR A 612 10.32 2.38 -35.23
CA THR A 612 10.32 0.96 -34.83
C THR A 612 11.71 0.34 -35.03
N ILE A 613 12.08 -0.53 -34.08
CA ILE A 613 13.35 -1.23 -34.02
C ILE A 613 13.13 -2.69 -34.43
N TYR A 614 13.87 -3.15 -35.44
CA TYR A 614 13.92 -4.56 -35.78
C TYR A 614 15.24 -5.19 -35.33
N VAL A 615 15.15 -6.46 -34.94
CA VAL A 615 16.24 -7.27 -34.44
C VAL A 615 16.36 -8.50 -35.33
N SER A 616 17.53 -8.67 -35.94
CA SER A 616 17.84 -9.74 -36.88
C SER A 616 18.87 -10.69 -36.25
N PRO A 617 18.61 -12.01 -36.25
CA PRO A 617 19.50 -13.00 -35.63
C PRO A 617 20.76 -13.27 -36.49
N SER A 618 21.69 -14.04 -35.93
CA SER A 618 22.87 -14.52 -36.67
C SER A 618 22.58 -15.66 -37.66
N GLY A 619 21.46 -16.38 -37.47
CA GLY A 619 21.05 -17.54 -38.25
C GLY A 619 19.58 -17.48 -38.68
N GLY A 620 18.89 -18.63 -38.63
CA GLY A 620 17.51 -18.74 -39.10
C GLY A 620 17.41 -18.81 -40.63
N TRP A 621 16.38 -18.18 -41.20
CA TRP A 621 16.16 -18.06 -42.65
C TRP A 621 16.30 -16.62 -43.15
N ALA A 622 16.47 -16.46 -44.45
CA ALA A 622 16.54 -15.13 -45.09
C ALA A 622 15.29 -14.29 -44.78
N GLY A 623 15.50 -13.06 -44.30
CA GLY A 623 14.44 -12.13 -43.91
C GLY A 623 13.84 -12.36 -42.51
N MET A 624 14.41 -13.27 -41.71
CA MET A 624 14.03 -13.43 -40.31
C MET A 624 14.41 -12.19 -39.49
N ARG A 625 13.41 -11.59 -38.82
CA ARG A 625 13.53 -10.41 -37.96
C ARG A 625 12.39 -10.41 -36.94
N ALA A 626 12.62 -9.83 -35.78
CA ALA A 626 11.62 -9.57 -34.74
C ALA A 626 11.56 -8.06 -34.44
N GLU A 627 10.41 -7.56 -33.99
CA GLU A 627 10.28 -6.19 -33.49
C GLU A 627 10.67 -6.13 -32.00
N LEU A 628 11.53 -5.19 -31.63
CA LEU A 628 11.93 -4.94 -30.25
C LEU A 628 11.08 -3.83 -29.64
N VAL A 629 10.47 -4.11 -28.50
CA VAL A 629 9.76 -3.13 -27.68
C VAL A 629 10.71 -2.69 -26.54
N PRO A 630 11.37 -1.52 -26.67
CA PRO A 630 12.36 -1.09 -25.68
C PRO A 630 11.67 -0.67 -24.37
N ARG A 631 11.62 -1.59 -23.41
CA ARG A 631 11.08 -1.40 -22.05
C ARG A 631 12.19 -1.61 -21.03
N ASN A 632 12.36 -0.72 -20.05
CA ASN A 632 13.39 -0.88 -19.01
C ASN A 632 12.85 -1.71 -17.83
N LEU A 633 12.69 -3.03 -18.00
CA LEU A 633 12.45 -3.93 -16.87
C LEU A 633 13.79 -4.20 -16.18
N LEU A 634 14.13 -3.37 -15.20
CA LEU A 634 15.40 -3.40 -14.47
C LEU A 634 15.57 -4.71 -13.69
N THR A 635 16.78 -5.24 -13.62
CA THR A 635 17.13 -6.46 -12.90
C THR A 635 18.44 -6.29 -12.12
N LYS A 636 18.75 -7.23 -11.24
CA LYS A 636 20.01 -7.33 -10.49
C LYS A 636 21.26 -7.46 -11.38
N THR A 637 21.14 -7.97 -12.61
CA THR A 637 22.26 -8.18 -13.54
C THR A 637 22.26 -7.25 -14.76
N GLY A 638 21.19 -6.48 -14.96
CA GLY A 638 21.04 -5.54 -16.06
C GLY A 638 19.57 -5.20 -16.33
N VAL A 639 19.06 -5.59 -17.51
CA VAL A 639 17.73 -5.17 -17.99
C VAL A 639 17.07 -6.24 -18.87
N ILE A 640 15.73 -6.28 -18.87
CA ILE A 640 14.92 -7.10 -19.77
C ILE A 640 14.19 -6.20 -20.77
N HIS A 641 14.22 -6.56 -22.05
CA HIS A 641 13.40 -5.97 -23.10
C HIS A 641 12.46 -7.01 -23.71
N GLU A 642 11.35 -6.55 -24.29
CA GLU A 642 10.34 -7.42 -24.89
C GLU A 642 10.51 -7.52 -26.41
N LEU A 643 10.22 -8.70 -26.95
CA LEU A 643 10.48 -9.04 -28.35
C LEU A 643 9.25 -9.67 -29.01
N SER A 644 8.99 -9.36 -30.28
CA SER A 644 7.84 -9.93 -31.00
C SER A 644 7.99 -11.43 -31.26
N ASP A 645 9.17 -11.90 -31.66
CA ASP A 645 9.39 -13.24 -32.20
C ASP A 645 10.73 -13.84 -31.74
N ILE A 646 10.83 -15.17 -31.79
CA ILE A 646 12.01 -15.93 -31.31
C ILE A 646 13.14 -15.84 -32.33
N LEU A 647 14.35 -15.51 -31.87
CA LEU A 647 15.58 -15.42 -32.67
C LEU A 647 16.33 -16.76 -32.71
N ILE A 648 16.69 -17.25 -33.90
CA ILE A 648 17.43 -18.52 -34.07
C ILE A 648 18.90 -18.23 -34.40
N PRO A 649 19.87 -18.66 -33.56
CA PRO A 649 21.28 -18.49 -33.84
C PRO A 649 21.78 -19.40 -34.97
N ARG A 650 22.88 -19.01 -35.60
CA ARG A 650 23.60 -19.77 -36.64
C ARG A 650 24.11 -21.16 -36.24
N SER A 651 24.02 -21.53 -34.96
CA SER A 651 24.42 -22.84 -34.43
C SER A 651 23.29 -23.86 -34.40
N VAL A 652 22.05 -23.45 -34.75
CA VAL A 652 20.84 -24.27 -34.62
C VAL A 652 20.24 -24.59 -35.99
N ASP A 653 20.56 -25.78 -36.48
CA ASP A 653 20.06 -26.31 -37.75
C ASP A 653 18.76 -27.10 -37.57
N ILE A 654 17.65 -26.57 -38.09
CA ILE A 654 16.32 -27.18 -38.07
C ILE A 654 16.07 -27.79 -39.46
N THR A 655 16.33 -29.09 -39.58
CA THR A 655 16.12 -29.86 -40.81
C THR A 655 14.66 -30.33 -40.95
N ILE A 656 14.24 -30.63 -42.18
CA ILE A 656 12.94 -31.24 -42.46
C ILE A 656 12.77 -32.56 -41.67
N GLY A 657 13.82 -33.37 -41.56
CA GLY A 657 13.84 -34.60 -40.76
C GLY A 657 13.65 -34.37 -39.25
N LYS A 658 14.16 -33.27 -38.68
CA LYS A 658 13.88 -32.87 -37.29
C LYS A 658 12.40 -32.52 -37.11
N LEU A 659 11.83 -31.75 -38.06
CA LEU A 659 10.43 -31.32 -38.03
C LEU A 659 9.42 -32.49 -38.22
N ILE A 660 9.72 -33.49 -39.07
CA ILE A 660 8.86 -34.68 -39.23
C ILE A 660 8.79 -35.52 -37.95
N ARG A 661 9.89 -35.58 -37.18
CA ARG A 661 9.87 -36.25 -35.87
C ARG A 661 8.96 -35.50 -34.90
N ALA A 662 9.00 -34.16 -34.91
CA ALA A 662 8.09 -33.32 -34.13
C ALA A 662 6.61 -33.44 -34.57
N SER A 663 6.34 -33.72 -35.86
CA SER A 663 4.98 -33.96 -36.38
C SER A 663 4.47 -35.39 -36.17
N LYS A 664 5.24 -36.28 -35.51
CA LYS A 664 4.96 -37.71 -35.37
C LYS A 664 4.72 -38.40 -36.73
N GLY A 665 5.53 -38.07 -37.74
CA GLY A 665 5.43 -38.65 -39.09
C GLY A 665 6.53 -39.67 -39.41
N SER A 666 6.86 -40.57 -38.47
CA SER A 666 7.99 -41.51 -38.65
C SER A 666 7.80 -42.49 -39.82
N THR A 667 6.55 -42.84 -40.13
CA THR A 667 6.11 -43.61 -41.29
C THR A 667 6.37 -42.82 -42.57
N MET A 668 6.00 -41.54 -42.61
CA MET A 668 6.24 -40.67 -43.76
C MET A 668 7.74 -40.49 -44.02
N ALA A 669 8.55 -40.26 -42.98
CA ALA A 669 10.01 -40.23 -43.10
C ALA A 669 10.58 -41.55 -43.67
N SER A 670 10.02 -42.69 -43.28
CA SER A 670 10.41 -44.01 -43.79
C SER A 670 10.05 -44.20 -45.27
N LEU A 671 8.91 -43.65 -45.73
CA LEU A 671 8.51 -43.65 -47.14
C LEU A 671 9.40 -42.73 -47.98
N VAL A 672 9.68 -41.51 -47.50
CA VAL A 672 10.57 -40.54 -48.17
C VAL A 672 11.97 -41.12 -48.36
N ASN A 673 12.53 -41.75 -47.31
CA ASN A 673 13.82 -42.43 -47.38
C ASN A 673 13.81 -43.60 -48.40
N LYS A 674 12.85 -44.53 -48.30
CA LYS A 674 12.74 -45.68 -49.22
C LYS A 674 12.45 -45.29 -50.68
N ALA A 675 11.83 -44.13 -50.93
CA ALA A 675 11.57 -43.63 -52.28
C ALA A 675 12.80 -42.99 -52.97
N GLY A 676 13.88 -42.74 -52.23
CA GLY A 676 15.11 -42.10 -52.72
C GLY A 676 15.16 -40.57 -52.57
N PHE A 677 14.47 -40.03 -51.55
CA PHE A 677 14.43 -38.60 -51.23
C PHE A 677 15.01 -38.29 -49.83
N ASP A 678 15.94 -39.11 -49.35
CA ASP A 678 16.60 -38.97 -48.04
C ASP A 678 17.38 -37.65 -47.88
N TRP A 679 18.00 -37.16 -48.96
CA TRP A 679 18.66 -35.85 -49.04
C TRP A 679 17.74 -34.68 -48.68
N VAL A 680 16.44 -34.75 -49.03
CA VAL A 680 15.43 -33.75 -48.66
C VAL A 680 15.25 -33.70 -47.14
N LEU A 681 15.29 -34.84 -46.45
CA LEU A 681 15.14 -34.91 -44.99
C LEU A 681 16.31 -34.22 -44.27
N ASN A 682 17.49 -34.23 -44.86
CA ASN A 682 18.69 -33.57 -44.33
C ASN A 682 18.80 -32.10 -44.78
N GLY A 683 18.12 -31.72 -45.87
CA GLY A 683 18.24 -30.40 -46.49
C GLY A 683 19.54 -30.24 -47.30
N THR A 684 20.08 -31.34 -47.82
CA THR A 684 21.28 -31.37 -48.67
C THR A 684 20.91 -31.34 -50.16
N ALA A 685 21.88 -31.08 -51.04
CA ALA A 685 21.70 -31.22 -52.49
C ALA A 685 21.34 -32.67 -52.89
N PRO A 686 20.69 -32.88 -54.06
CA PRO A 686 20.46 -34.22 -54.60
C PRO A 686 21.78 -34.95 -54.88
N PRO A 687 21.84 -36.30 -54.80
CA PRO A 687 23.07 -37.05 -55.04
C PRO A 687 23.59 -36.93 -56.48
N GLU A 688 24.91 -36.79 -56.63
CA GLU A 688 25.61 -36.75 -57.92
C GLU A 688 25.32 -38.01 -58.77
N GLY A 689 25.05 -37.81 -60.06
CA GLY A 689 24.68 -38.84 -61.04
C GLY A 689 23.20 -39.25 -61.03
N SER A 690 22.37 -38.72 -60.12
CA SER A 690 20.97 -39.14 -59.96
C SER A 690 20.01 -38.59 -61.04
N GLU A 691 18.81 -39.15 -61.11
CA GLU A 691 17.73 -38.61 -61.96
C GLU A 691 17.29 -37.20 -61.53
N TRP A 692 17.44 -36.88 -60.23
CA TRP A 692 17.00 -35.62 -59.62
C TRP A 692 17.94 -34.44 -59.91
N GLU A 693 19.24 -34.69 -60.01
CA GLU A 693 20.24 -33.70 -60.44
C GLU A 693 19.92 -33.18 -61.86
N LYS A 694 19.59 -34.10 -62.78
CA LYS A 694 19.23 -33.80 -64.17
C LYS A 694 17.95 -32.98 -64.33
N MET A 695 17.12 -32.90 -63.29
CA MET A 695 15.92 -32.06 -63.23
C MET A 695 16.23 -30.61 -62.82
N GLY A 696 17.49 -30.24 -62.58
CA GLY A 696 17.88 -28.86 -62.25
C GLY A 696 17.42 -28.42 -60.85
N LEU A 697 17.25 -29.37 -59.93
CA LEU A 697 16.72 -29.16 -58.57
C LEU A 697 17.77 -28.64 -57.56
N GLU A 698 18.92 -28.17 -58.03
CA GLU A 698 19.98 -27.63 -57.18
C GLU A 698 19.56 -26.31 -56.52
N GLY A 699 19.83 -26.19 -55.22
CA GLY A 699 19.49 -25.00 -54.43
C GLY A 699 18.01 -24.79 -54.14
N VAL A 700 17.10 -25.63 -54.66
CA VAL A 700 15.65 -25.52 -54.43
C VAL A 700 15.31 -25.85 -52.97
N GLY A 701 14.45 -25.03 -52.36
CA GLY A 701 13.89 -25.28 -51.03
C GLY A 701 12.74 -26.28 -51.08
N TRP A 702 12.43 -26.96 -49.97
CA TRP A 702 11.46 -28.07 -49.98
C TRP A 702 10.41 -27.92 -48.89
N THR A 703 9.13 -27.94 -49.27
CA THR A 703 8.03 -28.11 -48.31
C THR A 703 7.46 -29.51 -48.43
N LEU A 704 7.51 -30.28 -47.33
CA LEU A 704 6.87 -31.59 -47.24
C LEU A 704 5.52 -31.48 -46.54
N LEU A 705 4.48 -32.00 -47.19
CA LEU A 705 3.21 -32.33 -46.54
C LEU A 705 3.35 -33.65 -45.76
N CYS A 706 3.21 -33.58 -44.44
CA CYS A 706 3.50 -34.70 -43.55
C CYS A 706 2.26 -35.11 -42.73
N PRO A 707 1.60 -36.22 -43.08
CA PRO A 707 0.58 -36.81 -42.22
C PRO A 707 1.19 -37.50 -40.98
N PRO A 708 0.50 -37.50 -39.83
CA PRO A 708 0.94 -38.21 -38.63
C PRO A 708 0.84 -39.73 -38.83
N ASP A 709 1.59 -40.49 -38.04
CA ASP A 709 1.63 -41.95 -38.08
C ASP A 709 0.24 -42.60 -37.91
N ASP A 710 -0.66 -41.96 -37.16
CA ASP A 710 -2.05 -42.39 -37.01
C ASP A 710 -2.85 -42.40 -38.32
N ALA A 711 -2.52 -41.54 -39.30
CA ALA A 711 -3.21 -41.44 -40.58
C ALA A 711 -2.90 -42.62 -41.52
N PHE A 712 -1.86 -43.42 -41.22
CA PHE A 712 -1.48 -44.59 -42.01
C PHE A 712 -2.18 -45.88 -41.58
N LYS A 713 -3.00 -45.87 -40.52
CA LYS A 713 -3.65 -47.07 -39.95
C LYS A 713 -4.53 -47.84 -40.93
N ASP A 714 -5.20 -47.12 -41.84
CA ASP A 714 -6.10 -47.71 -42.84
C ASP A 714 -5.37 -48.23 -44.08
N PHE A 715 -4.03 -48.08 -44.15
CA PHE A 715 -3.20 -48.47 -45.30
C PHE A 715 -2.40 -49.74 -45.01
N ASN A 716 -2.38 -50.67 -45.97
CA ASN A 716 -1.51 -51.85 -45.92
C ASN A 716 -0.05 -51.47 -46.20
N LEU A 717 0.67 -51.03 -45.16
CA LEU A 717 2.07 -50.60 -45.25
C LEU A 717 3.00 -51.67 -45.83
N THR A 718 2.74 -52.97 -45.59
CA THR A 718 3.55 -54.06 -46.15
C THR A 718 3.45 -54.10 -47.68
N GLN A 719 2.24 -53.92 -48.23
CA GLN A 719 2.02 -53.82 -49.65
C GLN A 719 2.62 -52.51 -50.21
N LEU A 720 2.45 -51.40 -49.51
CA LEU A 720 3.02 -50.10 -49.88
C LEU A 720 4.55 -50.13 -49.94
N TYR A 721 5.20 -50.84 -49.01
CA TYR A 721 6.65 -51.04 -49.01
C TYR A 721 7.17 -52.00 -50.09
N SER A 722 6.29 -52.83 -50.67
CA SER A 722 6.66 -53.73 -51.78
C SER A 722 6.59 -53.05 -53.16
N ASP A 723 5.79 -51.99 -53.30
CA ASP A 723 5.65 -51.22 -54.55
C ASP A 723 6.38 -49.87 -54.45
N VAL A 724 7.63 -49.86 -54.92
CA VAL A 724 8.50 -48.68 -54.95
C VAL A 724 7.91 -47.56 -55.84
N ASN A 725 7.19 -47.90 -56.91
CA ASN A 725 6.64 -46.93 -57.85
C ASN A 725 5.39 -46.24 -57.27
N ALA A 726 4.50 -46.98 -56.62
CA ALA A 726 3.38 -46.41 -55.88
C ALA A 726 3.87 -45.52 -54.73
N MET A 727 4.90 -45.96 -54.00
CA MET A 727 5.51 -45.18 -52.92
C MET A 727 6.12 -43.86 -53.43
N ARG A 728 6.96 -43.93 -54.49
CA ARG A 728 7.54 -42.75 -55.14
C ARG A 728 6.45 -41.79 -55.61
N THR A 729 5.37 -42.32 -56.21
CA THR A 729 4.21 -41.55 -56.66
C THR A 729 3.50 -40.79 -55.53
N ILE A 730 3.33 -41.42 -54.36
CA ILE A 730 2.74 -40.78 -53.18
C ILE A 730 3.69 -39.72 -52.59
N VAL A 731 4.98 -40.01 -52.46
CA VAL A 731 5.97 -39.06 -51.92
C VAL A 731 6.08 -37.83 -52.83
N SER A 732 6.13 -38.01 -54.16
CA SER A 732 6.14 -36.91 -55.14
C SER A 732 4.90 -36.00 -55.09
N GLN A 733 3.75 -36.51 -54.63
CA GLN A 733 2.52 -35.73 -54.44
C GLN A 733 2.55 -34.86 -53.16
N HIS A 734 3.44 -35.17 -52.21
CA HIS A 734 3.58 -34.46 -50.94
C HIS A 734 4.80 -33.53 -50.89
N LEU A 735 5.68 -33.59 -51.89
CA LEU A 735 6.86 -32.72 -52.02
C LEU A 735 6.57 -31.52 -52.93
N ILE A 736 6.69 -30.32 -52.36
CA ILE A 736 6.55 -29.04 -53.05
C ILE A 736 7.94 -28.40 -53.17
N PRO A 737 8.51 -28.26 -54.38
CA PRO A 737 9.71 -27.46 -54.62
C PRO A 737 9.40 -25.96 -54.49
N VAL A 738 10.25 -25.23 -53.77
CA VAL A 738 10.14 -23.79 -53.51
C VAL A 738 11.38 -23.08 -54.07
N PRO A 739 11.26 -22.27 -55.14
CA PRO A 739 12.41 -21.60 -55.72
C PRO A 739 13.02 -20.56 -54.76
N VAL A 740 14.35 -20.38 -54.84
CA VAL A 740 15.12 -19.45 -53.98
C VAL A 740 14.71 -17.99 -54.20
N ALA A 741 14.38 -17.64 -55.44
CA ALA A 741 13.88 -16.32 -55.80
C ALA A 741 12.35 -16.30 -55.72
N ILE A 742 11.81 -15.73 -54.65
CA ILE A 742 10.40 -15.34 -54.58
C ILE A 742 10.15 -14.31 -55.69
N PRO A 743 9.17 -14.50 -56.59
CA PRO A 743 8.81 -13.50 -57.60
C PRO A 743 8.48 -12.16 -56.92
N LYS A 744 8.94 -11.03 -57.50
CA LYS A 744 8.74 -9.69 -56.92
C LYS A 744 7.28 -9.38 -56.57
N ASP A 745 6.36 -9.96 -57.32
CA ASP A 745 4.92 -9.79 -57.17
C ASP A 745 4.38 -10.46 -55.88
N ILE A 746 5.00 -11.57 -55.45
CA ILE A 746 4.72 -12.28 -54.19
C ILE A 746 5.57 -11.71 -53.05
N GLN A 747 6.76 -11.21 -53.38
CA GLN A 747 7.68 -10.56 -52.44
C GLN A 747 7.03 -9.32 -51.81
N GLY A 748 6.20 -8.59 -52.55
CA GLY A 748 5.41 -7.47 -52.02
C GLY A 748 4.44 -7.83 -50.88
N GLU A 749 3.82 -9.01 -50.89
CA GLU A 749 2.92 -9.45 -49.81
C GLU A 749 3.68 -10.08 -48.62
N LEU A 750 4.84 -10.69 -48.86
CA LEU A 750 5.71 -11.23 -47.81
C LEU A 750 6.55 -10.15 -47.10
N ASP A 751 6.89 -9.05 -47.79
CA ASP A 751 7.61 -7.92 -47.20
C ASP A 751 6.71 -6.98 -46.37
N THR A 752 5.39 -6.99 -46.58
CA THR A 752 4.45 -6.06 -45.92
C THR A 752 4.24 -6.30 -44.42
N ASP A 753 4.47 -7.50 -43.90
CA ASP A 753 4.33 -7.80 -42.47
C ASP A 753 5.53 -8.61 -41.92
N PRO A 754 6.43 -7.98 -41.14
CA PRO A 754 7.55 -8.66 -40.48
C PRO A 754 7.14 -9.89 -39.63
N LEU A 755 5.92 -9.90 -39.08
CA LEU A 755 5.45 -10.89 -38.11
C LEU A 755 4.97 -12.20 -38.77
N ASN A 756 4.76 -12.22 -40.10
CA ASN A 756 4.22 -13.36 -40.84
C ASN A 756 5.27 -14.16 -41.66
N ASN A 757 6.55 -13.78 -41.62
CA ASN A 757 7.65 -14.45 -42.35
C ASN A 757 7.95 -15.91 -41.89
N ASN A 758 7.39 -16.35 -40.76
CA ASN A 758 7.68 -17.64 -40.11
C ASN A 758 7.09 -18.87 -40.82
N ARG A 759 6.15 -18.70 -41.77
CA ARG A 759 5.50 -19.84 -42.46
C ARG A 759 6.41 -20.44 -43.57
N PRO A 760 6.34 -21.76 -43.84
CA PRO A 760 7.08 -22.37 -44.94
C PRO A 760 6.51 -22.07 -46.33
N LEU A 761 5.20 -21.76 -46.42
CA LEU A 761 4.46 -21.37 -47.63
C LEU A 761 3.38 -20.33 -47.28
N VAL A 762 2.89 -19.60 -48.28
CA VAL A 762 1.67 -18.76 -48.18
C VAL A 762 0.46 -19.68 -48.35
N LEU A 763 -0.51 -19.64 -47.45
CA LEU A 763 -1.63 -20.61 -47.41
C LEU A 763 -2.98 -20.02 -47.85
N ASP A 764 -3.05 -18.71 -48.01
CA ASP A 764 -4.27 -17.97 -48.30
C ASP A 764 -4.56 -18.02 -49.82
N ASP A 765 -5.52 -18.89 -50.21
CA ASP A 765 -5.99 -19.16 -51.58
C ASP A 765 -4.89 -19.47 -52.63
N ALA A 766 -3.75 -20.03 -52.17
CA ALA A 766 -2.58 -20.32 -52.98
C ALA A 766 -2.62 -21.69 -53.69
N THR A 767 -2.04 -21.78 -54.89
CA THR A 767 -1.83 -23.04 -55.63
C THR A 767 -0.34 -23.31 -55.80
N TYR A 768 0.11 -24.53 -55.52
CA TYR A 768 1.50 -24.96 -55.64
C TYR A 768 1.62 -26.24 -56.48
N SER A 769 2.59 -26.26 -57.39
CA SER A 769 2.96 -27.47 -58.12
C SER A 769 3.85 -28.38 -57.26
N THR A 770 3.65 -29.69 -57.39
CA THR A 770 4.47 -30.71 -56.71
C THR A 770 5.46 -31.34 -57.69
N VAL A 771 6.36 -32.19 -57.20
CA VAL A 771 7.23 -33.03 -58.05
C VAL A 771 6.43 -33.87 -59.05
N ARG A 772 5.14 -34.14 -58.78
CA ARG A 772 4.25 -34.91 -59.66
C ARG A 772 3.60 -34.09 -60.79
N SER A 773 3.64 -32.74 -60.74
CA SER A 773 2.89 -31.89 -61.69
C SER A 773 3.30 -32.04 -63.16
N GLU A 774 4.56 -32.36 -63.46
CA GLU A 774 5.00 -32.63 -64.84
C GLU A 774 4.44 -33.96 -65.39
N ALA A 775 4.19 -34.93 -64.51
CA ALA A 775 3.74 -36.27 -64.87
C ALA A 775 2.21 -36.47 -64.79
N SER A 776 1.47 -35.50 -64.26
CA SER A 776 0.00 -35.61 -64.10
C SER A 776 -0.69 -34.26 -63.98
N ALA A 777 -1.81 -34.11 -64.71
CA ALA A 777 -2.71 -32.96 -64.57
C ALA A 777 -3.32 -32.80 -63.16
N TYR A 778 -3.22 -33.82 -62.31
CA TYR A 778 -3.65 -33.82 -60.90
C TYR A 778 -2.45 -33.75 -59.93
N GLY A 779 -1.29 -33.24 -60.36
CA GLY A 779 -0.12 -33.06 -59.49
C GLY A 779 -0.16 -31.78 -58.64
N ASP A 780 -0.85 -30.73 -59.09
CA ASP A 780 -0.96 -29.46 -58.35
C ASP A 780 -1.82 -29.60 -57.07
N LEU A 781 -1.47 -28.81 -56.05
CA LEU A 781 -2.18 -28.68 -54.79
C LEU A 781 -2.76 -27.27 -54.62
N VAL A 782 -3.94 -27.17 -54.03
CA VAL A 782 -4.61 -25.91 -53.68
C VAL A 782 -4.77 -25.84 -52.17
N PHE A 783 -4.36 -24.72 -51.59
CA PHE A 783 -4.65 -24.35 -50.20
C PHE A 783 -5.82 -23.38 -50.17
N GLN A 784 -6.77 -23.60 -49.26
CA GLN A 784 -7.93 -22.73 -49.09
C GLN A 784 -8.30 -22.65 -47.60
N LYS A 785 -8.79 -21.49 -47.17
CA LYS A 785 -9.26 -21.27 -45.80
C LYS A 785 -10.75 -21.55 -45.69
N ARG A 786 -11.16 -22.49 -44.84
CA ARG A 786 -12.58 -22.77 -44.60
C ARG A 786 -13.25 -21.59 -43.90
N ILE A 787 -14.44 -21.24 -44.39
CA ILE A 787 -15.25 -20.14 -43.86
C ILE A 787 -15.85 -20.49 -42.49
N ASP A 788 -16.11 -21.77 -42.23
CA ASP A 788 -16.83 -22.22 -41.03
C ASP A 788 -15.98 -22.22 -39.75
N ASP A 789 -14.69 -22.56 -39.86
CA ASP A 789 -13.77 -22.77 -38.72
C ASP A 789 -12.43 -22.01 -38.87
N GLY A 790 -12.21 -21.32 -39.99
CA GLY A 790 -10.98 -20.58 -40.27
C GLY A 790 -9.75 -21.45 -40.53
N GLN A 791 -9.90 -22.78 -40.59
CA GLN A 791 -8.79 -23.71 -40.79
C GLN A 791 -8.36 -23.75 -42.25
N TYR A 792 -7.06 -23.90 -42.51
CA TYR A 792 -6.56 -24.18 -43.86
C TYR A 792 -6.78 -25.65 -44.20
N VAL A 793 -7.29 -25.90 -45.41
CA VAL A 793 -7.36 -27.21 -46.03
C VAL A 793 -6.46 -27.22 -47.27
N VAL A 794 -5.89 -28.37 -47.57
CA VAL A 794 -5.10 -28.61 -48.78
C VAL A 794 -5.73 -29.76 -49.57
N GLY A 795 -5.94 -29.56 -50.87
CA GLY A 795 -6.56 -30.56 -51.75
C GLY A 795 -5.89 -30.63 -53.11
N ILE A 796 -6.12 -31.74 -53.81
CA ILE A 796 -5.57 -31.94 -55.17
C ILE A 796 -6.38 -31.11 -56.17
N LYS A 797 -5.70 -30.29 -56.97
CA LYS A 797 -6.32 -29.37 -57.94
C LYS A 797 -7.13 -30.16 -58.98
N GLY A 798 -8.40 -29.82 -59.14
CA GLY A 798 -9.28 -30.43 -60.13
C GLY A 798 -9.78 -31.84 -59.79
N ALA A 799 -9.31 -32.47 -58.71
CA ALA A 799 -9.89 -33.72 -58.23
C ALA A 799 -11.35 -33.50 -57.78
N ARG A 800 -12.25 -34.35 -58.29
CA ARG A 800 -13.66 -34.40 -57.91
C ARG A 800 -14.07 -35.87 -57.74
N GLY A 801 -13.75 -36.46 -56.60
CA GLY A 801 -14.20 -37.79 -56.22
C GLY A 801 -15.72 -37.85 -56.05
N THR A 802 -16.30 -39.05 -56.14
CA THR A 802 -17.76 -39.25 -56.02
C THR A 802 -18.30 -38.96 -54.62
N ASN A 803 -17.43 -38.85 -53.61
CA ASN A 803 -17.80 -38.64 -52.21
C ASN A 803 -17.12 -37.42 -51.56
N GLY A 804 -16.23 -36.70 -52.25
CA GLY A 804 -15.55 -35.48 -51.75
C GLY A 804 -14.57 -35.62 -50.57
N ASP A 805 -14.73 -36.61 -49.70
CA ASP A 805 -14.05 -36.71 -48.40
C ASP A 805 -12.65 -37.36 -48.42
N GLN A 806 -12.06 -37.63 -49.59
CA GLN A 806 -10.72 -38.26 -49.70
C GLN A 806 -9.70 -37.44 -50.51
N ASP A 807 -10.14 -36.36 -51.17
CA ASP A 807 -9.30 -35.59 -52.11
C ASP A 807 -8.62 -34.36 -51.44
N TRP A 808 -8.82 -34.18 -50.12
CA TRP A 808 -8.29 -33.07 -49.32
C TRP A 808 -7.96 -33.50 -47.88
N ALA A 809 -7.12 -32.70 -47.22
CA ALA A 809 -6.69 -32.85 -45.84
C ALA A 809 -6.70 -31.49 -45.11
N ARG A 810 -6.83 -31.49 -43.78
CA ARG A 810 -6.73 -30.29 -42.94
C ARG A 810 -5.28 -30.03 -42.57
N VAL A 811 -4.85 -28.78 -42.62
CA VAL A 811 -3.55 -28.37 -42.06
C VAL A 811 -3.66 -28.34 -40.54
N LEU A 812 -2.91 -29.22 -39.87
CA LEU A 812 -2.86 -29.31 -38.41
C LEU A 812 -1.84 -28.35 -37.81
N SER A 813 -0.66 -28.25 -38.42
CA SER A 813 0.44 -27.40 -37.95
C SER A 813 1.49 -27.19 -39.04
N TRP A 814 2.51 -26.37 -38.76
CA TRP A 814 3.65 -26.15 -39.65
C TRP A 814 4.93 -25.86 -38.87
N GLY A 815 6.06 -25.93 -39.57
CA GLY A 815 7.35 -25.42 -39.14
C GLY A 815 8.26 -25.17 -40.34
N ARG A 816 9.05 -24.09 -40.30
CA ARG A 816 10.00 -23.72 -41.35
C ARG A 816 11.37 -24.34 -41.07
N SER A 817 12.09 -24.80 -42.10
CA SER A 817 13.46 -25.31 -41.97
C SER A 817 14.48 -24.19 -42.10
N THR A 818 15.62 -24.31 -41.41
CA THR A 818 16.76 -23.39 -41.56
C THR A 818 17.81 -23.91 -42.54
N THR A 819 17.83 -25.21 -42.85
CA THR A 819 18.77 -25.80 -43.81
C THR A 819 18.28 -25.70 -45.26
N GLY A 820 19.20 -25.92 -46.22
CA GLY A 820 18.97 -25.68 -47.65
C GLY A 820 19.05 -24.20 -48.00
N SER A 821 18.17 -23.72 -48.88
CA SER A 821 18.02 -22.30 -49.24
C SER A 821 17.35 -21.43 -48.15
N GLY A 822 17.00 -22.00 -46.99
CA GLY A 822 16.17 -21.36 -45.97
C GLY A 822 14.71 -21.13 -46.40
N THR A 823 14.29 -21.71 -47.53
CA THR A 823 12.90 -21.72 -48.00
C THR A 823 12.33 -23.13 -47.89
N GLY A 824 11.07 -23.24 -47.46
CA GLY A 824 10.39 -24.52 -47.23
C GLY A 824 10.32 -24.98 -45.76
N GLY A 825 10.00 -26.26 -45.54
CA GLY A 825 9.82 -26.84 -44.21
C GLY A 825 8.85 -28.02 -44.21
N VAL A 826 8.04 -28.12 -43.15
CA VAL A 826 7.01 -29.17 -43.00
C VAL A 826 5.66 -28.52 -42.71
N ILE A 827 4.63 -29.00 -43.39
CA ILE A 827 3.22 -28.72 -43.07
C ILE A 827 2.60 -30.04 -42.66
N GLN A 828 2.15 -30.13 -41.40
CA GLN A 828 1.46 -31.31 -40.90
C GLN A 828 0.01 -31.30 -41.39
N ILE A 829 -0.43 -32.42 -41.98
CA ILE A 829 -1.80 -32.59 -42.47
C ILE A 829 -2.49 -33.74 -41.73
N ASP A 830 -3.82 -33.74 -41.64
CA ASP A 830 -4.53 -34.76 -40.86
C ASP A 830 -4.59 -36.15 -41.53
N ARG A 831 -4.44 -36.21 -42.86
CA ARG A 831 -4.62 -37.43 -43.67
C ARG A 831 -3.64 -37.48 -44.84
N LEU A 832 -3.34 -38.68 -45.35
CA LEU A 832 -2.48 -38.88 -46.53
C LEU A 832 -3.22 -38.49 -47.83
N LEU A 833 -2.63 -37.62 -48.65
CA LEU A 833 -3.19 -37.26 -49.95
C LEU A 833 -2.85 -38.33 -51.00
N VAL A 834 -3.78 -39.25 -51.26
CA VAL A 834 -3.60 -40.29 -52.27
C VAL A 834 -3.68 -39.66 -53.68
N PRO A 835 -2.70 -39.87 -54.58
CA PRO A 835 -2.72 -39.27 -55.91
C PRO A 835 -3.96 -39.68 -56.71
N TYR A 836 -4.74 -38.70 -57.15
CA TYR A 836 -6.00 -38.94 -57.86
C TYR A 836 -5.78 -39.61 -59.22
N GLN A 837 -6.61 -40.62 -59.51
CA GLN A 837 -6.74 -41.25 -60.83
C GLN A 837 -8.22 -41.21 -61.26
N PRO A 838 -8.56 -40.54 -62.38
CA PRO A 838 -9.93 -40.52 -62.87
C PRO A 838 -10.38 -41.93 -63.31
N LYS A 839 -11.69 -42.19 -63.26
CA LYS A 839 -12.23 -43.42 -63.84
C LYS A 839 -12.03 -43.41 -65.36
N TRP A 840 -11.74 -44.57 -65.95
CA TRP A 840 -11.40 -44.76 -67.37
C TRP A 840 -12.35 -44.05 -68.36
N TRP A 841 -13.64 -43.92 -68.07
CA TRP A 841 -14.59 -43.21 -68.94
C TRP A 841 -14.42 -41.67 -68.93
N ILE A 842 -13.81 -41.09 -67.89
CA ILE A 842 -13.47 -39.65 -67.79
C ILE A 842 -12.14 -39.37 -68.49
N GLU A 843 -11.22 -40.32 -68.45
CA GLU A 843 -9.88 -40.24 -69.06
C GLU A 843 -9.93 -40.26 -70.61
N TYR A 844 -11.02 -40.77 -71.21
CA TYR A 844 -11.10 -41.02 -72.67
C TYR A 844 -12.33 -40.44 -73.40
N ALA A 845 -13.21 -39.62 -72.79
CA ALA A 845 -14.41 -39.13 -73.49
C ALA A 845 -14.93 -37.73 -73.10
N TYR A 846 -14.74 -36.73 -73.98
CA TYR A 846 -15.83 -35.95 -74.65
C TYR A 846 -15.29 -34.86 -75.62
N PRO A 847 -15.93 -34.60 -76.78
CA PRO A 847 -15.74 -33.36 -77.55
C PRO A 847 -16.78 -32.27 -77.18
N GLN A 848 -16.34 -31.02 -77.00
CA GLN A 848 -17.22 -29.85 -76.79
C GLN A 848 -17.96 -29.43 -78.09
N PRO A 849 -19.06 -28.63 -78.07
CA PRO A 849 -18.93 -27.16 -77.93
C PRO A 849 -20.10 -26.36 -77.29
N THR A 850 -19.75 -25.17 -76.74
CA THR A 850 -20.50 -23.88 -76.71
C THR A 850 -21.99 -23.78 -76.31
N GLY A 851 -22.29 -22.91 -75.33
CA GLY A 851 -23.62 -22.28 -75.18
C GLY A 851 -23.80 -21.48 -73.88
N LYS A 852 -24.08 -20.16 -73.98
CA LYS A 852 -24.48 -19.31 -72.84
C LYS A 852 -25.98 -19.51 -72.54
N MET A 853 -26.39 -19.59 -71.27
CA MET A 853 -27.29 -18.56 -70.69
C MET A 853 -27.46 -18.66 -69.16
N SER A 854 -27.74 -17.48 -68.60
CA SER A 854 -28.15 -17.11 -67.24
C SER A 854 -29.15 -18.01 -66.49
N THR A 855 -29.07 -17.97 -65.15
CA THR A 855 -30.13 -17.36 -64.31
C THR A 855 -29.53 -16.80 -63.02
N GLU A 856 -29.93 -15.57 -62.67
CA GLU A 856 -29.69 -14.95 -61.36
C GLU A 856 -30.58 -15.58 -60.28
N GLY A 857 -30.18 -15.45 -59.01
CA GLY A 857 -30.94 -15.99 -57.87
C GLY A 857 -30.22 -15.80 -56.53
N ALA A 858 -29.56 -14.66 -56.33
CA ALA A 858 -28.91 -14.35 -55.05
C ALA A 858 -29.96 -14.04 -53.97
N VAL A 859 -29.99 -14.85 -52.92
CA VAL A 859 -30.64 -14.49 -51.66
C VAL A 859 -29.55 -14.08 -50.68
N GLU A 860 -29.48 -12.80 -50.35
CA GLU A 860 -28.57 -12.30 -49.32
C GLU A 860 -29.06 -12.70 -47.92
N GLU A 861 -28.47 -13.74 -47.34
CA GLU A 861 -28.44 -13.85 -45.88
C GLU A 861 -27.27 -13.04 -45.32
N LYS A 862 -27.59 -12.00 -44.53
CA LYS A 862 -26.61 -11.14 -43.86
C LYS A 862 -25.72 -11.95 -42.91
N ARG A 863 -24.50 -12.24 -43.35
CA ARG A 863 -23.43 -12.78 -42.49
C ARG A 863 -23.04 -11.73 -41.44
N VAL A 864 -23.21 -12.08 -40.15
CA VAL A 864 -22.66 -11.31 -39.03
C VAL A 864 -21.19 -11.69 -38.87
N SER A 865 -20.29 -10.70 -38.86
CA SER A 865 -18.84 -10.92 -38.77
C SER A 865 -18.43 -11.56 -37.44
N ALA A 866 -17.34 -12.34 -37.43
CA ALA A 866 -16.74 -12.80 -36.18
C ALA A 866 -16.33 -11.62 -35.28
N ALA A 867 -15.93 -10.49 -35.86
CA ALA A 867 -15.66 -9.26 -35.13
C ALA A 867 -16.92 -8.71 -34.41
N GLU A 868 -18.10 -8.77 -35.04
CA GLU A 868 -19.37 -8.37 -34.42
C GLU A 868 -19.74 -9.27 -33.23
N SER A 869 -19.45 -10.56 -33.32
CA SER A 869 -19.63 -11.51 -32.21
C SER A 869 -18.69 -11.20 -31.03
N VAL A 870 -17.43 -10.88 -31.29
CA VAL A 870 -16.47 -10.47 -30.24
C VAL A 870 -16.83 -9.10 -29.65
N LYS A 871 -17.15 -8.10 -30.48
CA LYS A 871 -17.67 -6.78 -30.04
C LYS A 871 -18.89 -6.96 -29.14
N SER A 872 -19.82 -7.84 -29.52
CA SER A 872 -21.02 -8.16 -28.73
C SER A 872 -20.71 -8.86 -27.40
N PHE A 873 -19.73 -9.78 -27.37
CA PHE A 873 -19.30 -10.45 -26.14
C PHE A 873 -18.63 -9.49 -25.15
N ILE A 874 -17.69 -8.66 -25.62
CA ILE A 874 -17.01 -7.66 -24.79
C ILE A 874 -18.01 -6.62 -24.27
N ALA A 875 -18.90 -6.13 -25.13
CA ALA A 875 -19.92 -5.17 -24.73
C ALA A 875 -20.91 -5.76 -23.71
N GLY A 876 -21.32 -7.03 -23.90
CA GLY A 876 -22.13 -7.77 -22.94
C GLY A 876 -21.45 -7.95 -21.58
N GLY A 877 -20.15 -8.29 -21.58
CA GLY A 877 -19.34 -8.39 -20.36
C GLY A 877 -19.22 -7.06 -19.62
N PHE A 878 -18.95 -5.96 -20.33
CA PHE A 878 -18.87 -4.62 -19.74
C PHE A 878 -20.22 -4.15 -19.20
N GLY A 879 -21.32 -4.41 -19.93
CA GLY A 879 -22.68 -4.22 -19.42
C GLY A 879 -22.93 -4.98 -18.11
N GLY A 880 -22.48 -6.25 -18.02
CA GLY A 880 -22.52 -7.05 -16.79
C GLY A 880 -21.76 -6.40 -15.63
N VAL A 881 -20.58 -5.82 -15.87
CA VAL A 881 -19.83 -5.06 -14.86
C VAL A 881 -20.61 -3.83 -14.40
N CYS A 882 -21.16 -3.02 -15.32
CA CYS A 882 -21.99 -1.86 -14.97
C CYS A 882 -23.22 -2.26 -14.13
N ALA A 883 -23.88 -3.37 -14.47
CA ALA A 883 -25.02 -3.93 -13.74
C ALA A 883 -24.67 -4.32 -12.29
N VAL A 884 -23.48 -4.90 -12.09
CA VAL A 884 -22.97 -5.26 -10.76
C VAL A 884 -22.62 -4.00 -9.97
N VAL A 885 -21.87 -3.05 -10.56
CA VAL A 885 -21.46 -1.80 -9.88
C VAL A 885 -22.68 -0.99 -9.41
N VAL A 886 -23.69 -0.79 -10.25
CA VAL A 886 -24.90 -0.03 -9.88
C VAL A 886 -25.84 -0.84 -8.97
N GLY A 887 -25.89 -2.17 -9.15
CA GLY A 887 -26.77 -3.04 -8.38
C GLY A 887 -26.28 -3.42 -6.97
N HIS A 888 -24.96 -3.40 -6.74
CA HIS A 888 -24.36 -3.95 -5.52
C HIS A 888 -24.74 -3.24 -4.20
N PRO A 889 -24.87 -1.89 -4.13
CA PRO A 889 -25.34 -1.22 -2.91
C PRO A 889 -26.73 -1.67 -2.45
N PHE A 890 -27.64 -1.95 -3.40
CA PHE A 890 -28.97 -2.50 -3.11
C PHE A 890 -28.87 -3.95 -2.63
N ASP A 891 -28.00 -4.76 -3.23
CA ASP A 891 -27.74 -6.13 -2.78
C ASP A 891 -27.18 -6.18 -1.36
N LEU A 892 -26.17 -5.37 -1.03
CA LEU A 892 -25.62 -5.30 0.32
C LEU A 892 -26.69 -4.89 1.34
N THR A 893 -27.51 -3.91 0.98
CA THR A 893 -28.64 -3.45 1.80
C THR A 893 -29.67 -4.56 2.02
N LYS A 894 -29.99 -5.33 0.96
CA LYS A 894 -30.86 -6.51 1.03
C LYS A 894 -30.26 -7.58 1.94
N THR A 895 -29.03 -8.02 1.69
CA THR A 895 -28.40 -9.14 2.42
C THR A 895 -28.28 -8.82 3.91
N ARG A 896 -27.77 -7.63 4.28
CA ARG A 896 -27.68 -7.21 5.69
C ARG A 896 -29.05 -7.17 6.38
N LEU A 897 -30.11 -6.76 5.67
CA LEU A 897 -31.49 -6.75 6.21
C LEU A 897 -32.09 -8.16 6.37
N GLN A 898 -31.66 -9.13 5.56
CA GLN A 898 -32.10 -10.54 5.63
C GLN A 898 -31.41 -11.31 6.77
N THR A 899 -30.12 -11.04 7.00
CA THR A 899 -29.27 -11.76 7.97
C THR A 899 -29.23 -11.12 9.35
N ALA A 900 -29.72 -9.87 9.49
CA ALA A 900 -29.75 -9.17 10.77
C ALA A 900 -30.58 -9.89 11.85
N PRO A 901 -30.10 -9.89 13.11
CA PRO A 901 -30.96 -10.09 14.27
C PRO A 901 -32.12 -9.09 14.31
N ALA A 902 -33.21 -9.47 14.98
CA ALA A 902 -34.33 -8.58 15.21
C ALA A 902 -33.88 -7.30 15.96
N GLY A 903 -34.35 -6.13 15.51
CA GLY A 903 -34.03 -4.84 16.11
C GLY A 903 -32.73 -4.16 15.67
N THR A 904 -31.80 -4.85 14.96
CA THR A 904 -30.54 -4.22 14.52
C THR A 904 -30.74 -3.06 13.53
N TYR A 905 -31.74 -3.18 12.65
CA TYR A 905 -32.10 -2.18 11.66
C TYR A 905 -33.60 -1.92 11.63
N THR A 906 -34.00 -0.66 11.52
CA THR A 906 -35.42 -0.26 11.39
C THR A 906 -35.93 -0.34 9.95
N GLY A 907 -35.03 -0.34 8.96
CA GLY A 907 -35.36 -0.50 7.54
C GLY A 907 -34.15 -0.33 6.63
N ALA A 908 -34.37 -0.39 5.31
CA ALA A 908 -33.29 -0.30 4.31
C ALA A 908 -32.48 1.01 4.40
N VAL A 909 -33.13 2.14 4.65
CA VAL A 909 -32.46 3.45 4.81
C VAL A 909 -31.56 3.47 6.06
N ASP A 910 -31.95 2.78 7.12
CA ASP A 910 -31.16 2.65 8.36
C ASP A 910 -29.93 1.75 8.16
N VAL A 911 -30.05 0.67 7.36
CA VAL A 911 -28.90 -0.13 6.91
C VAL A 911 -27.89 0.73 6.15
N VAL A 912 -28.35 1.54 5.19
CA VAL A 912 -27.47 2.44 4.41
C VAL A 912 -26.83 3.48 5.31
N LYS A 913 -27.61 4.20 6.13
CA LYS A 913 -27.09 5.22 7.06
C LYS A 913 -26.02 4.66 8.00
N LYS A 914 -26.29 3.55 8.69
CA LYS A 914 -25.34 2.90 9.61
C LYS A 914 -24.12 2.34 8.88
N THR A 915 -24.27 1.84 7.66
CA THR A 915 -23.13 1.36 6.85
C THR A 915 -22.23 2.52 6.43
N VAL A 916 -22.80 3.63 5.92
CA VAL A 916 -22.01 4.80 5.50
C VAL A 916 -21.36 5.51 6.70
N ALA A 917 -22.05 5.58 7.85
CA ALA A 917 -21.49 6.18 9.07
C ALA A 917 -20.34 5.36 9.68
N LYS A 918 -20.30 4.03 9.47
CA LYS A 918 -19.26 3.15 10.03
C LYS A 918 -18.12 2.84 9.05
N ASP A 919 -18.47 2.46 7.82
CA ASP A 919 -17.57 1.90 6.81
C ASP A 919 -17.36 2.87 5.61
N GLY A 920 -17.91 4.09 5.68
CA GLY A 920 -17.93 5.06 4.57
C GLY A 920 -18.76 4.62 3.37
N VAL A 921 -18.75 5.42 2.29
CA VAL A 921 -19.45 5.06 1.03
C VAL A 921 -18.87 3.78 0.40
N ARG A 922 -17.56 3.55 0.55
CA ARG A 922 -16.90 2.30 0.12
C ARG A 922 -17.48 1.06 0.84
N GLY A 923 -17.99 1.20 2.05
CA GLY A 923 -18.70 0.14 2.78
C GLY A 923 -19.91 -0.45 2.04
N LEU A 924 -20.59 0.33 1.20
CA LEU A 924 -21.70 -0.14 0.36
C LEU A 924 -21.26 -1.10 -0.75
N TYR A 925 -19.96 -1.16 -1.06
CA TYR A 925 -19.36 -2.01 -2.08
C TYR A 925 -18.70 -3.29 -1.52
N ARG A 926 -18.88 -3.55 -0.22
CA ARG A 926 -18.30 -4.73 0.44
C ARG A 926 -18.78 -6.04 -0.21
N GLY A 927 -17.84 -6.90 -0.61
CA GLY A 927 -18.15 -8.17 -1.27
C GLY A 927 -18.56 -8.06 -2.75
N ILE A 928 -18.17 -7.00 -3.47
CA ILE A 928 -18.43 -6.85 -4.92
C ILE A 928 -17.54 -7.73 -5.81
N VAL A 929 -16.37 -8.17 -5.34
CA VAL A 929 -15.42 -8.97 -6.14
C VAL A 929 -15.99 -10.33 -6.59
N PRO A 930 -16.64 -11.15 -5.75
CA PRO A 930 -17.23 -12.42 -6.21
C PRO A 930 -18.25 -12.24 -7.37
N PRO A 931 -19.27 -11.36 -7.31
CA PRO A 931 -20.18 -11.19 -8.43
C PRO A 931 -19.51 -10.59 -9.68
N LEU A 932 -18.47 -9.75 -9.56
CA LEU A 932 -17.72 -9.28 -10.74
C LEU A 932 -16.97 -10.41 -11.45
N LEU A 933 -16.34 -11.33 -10.71
CA LEU A 933 -15.67 -12.50 -11.30
C LEU A 933 -16.68 -13.54 -11.83
N GLY A 934 -17.85 -13.65 -11.19
CA GLY A 934 -18.87 -14.62 -11.53
C GLY A 934 -19.83 -14.21 -12.66
N VAL A 935 -20.02 -12.92 -12.94
CA VAL A 935 -21.12 -12.44 -13.80
C VAL A 935 -21.09 -13.05 -15.20
N THR A 936 -19.95 -12.98 -15.90
CA THR A 936 -19.78 -13.51 -17.26
C THR A 936 -19.96 -15.03 -17.34
N PRO A 937 -19.26 -15.88 -16.55
CA PRO A 937 -19.47 -17.33 -16.62
C PRO A 937 -20.86 -17.77 -16.15
N ILE A 938 -21.49 -17.09 -15.18
CA ILE A 938 -22.86 -17.40 -14.75
C ILE A 938 -23.85 -17.16 -15.90
N PHE A 939 -23.78 -16.01 -16.58
CA PHE A 939 -24.65 -15.74 -17.73
C PHE A 939 -24.36 -16.65 -18.93
N ALA A 940 -23.09 -16.93 -19.24
CA ALA A 940 -22.72 -17.83 -20.34
C ALA A 940 -23.29 -19.25 -20.13
N VAL A 941 -23.13 -19.82 -18.92
CA VAL A 941 -23.72 -21.12 -18.57
C VAL A 941 -25.25 -21.06 -18.56
N SER A 942 -25.85 -19.96 -18.10
CA SER A 942 -27.31 -19.81 -18.08
C SER A 942 -27.94 -19.79 -19.47
N PHE A 943 -27.38 -19.03 -20.42
CA PHE A 943 -27.89 -18.99 -21.79
C PHE A 943 -27.68 -20.33 -22.51
N TRP A 944 -26.47 -20.92 -22.42
CA TRP A 944 -26.19 -22.25 -22.97
C TRP A 944 -27.14 -23.32 -22.41
N ALA A 945 -27.34 -23.34 -21.08
CA ALA A 945 -28.21 -24.31 -20.44
C ALA A 945 -29.69 -24.09 -20.78
N TYR A 946 -30.11 -22.84 -21.04
CA TYR A 946 -31.45 -22.52 -21.51
C TYR A 946 -31.69 -23.03 -22.93
N ASP A 947 -30.72 -22.85 -23.84
CA ASP A 947 -30.80 -23.38 -25.21
C ASP A 947 -30.77 -24.91 -25.23
N ALA A 948 -29.87 -25.53 -24.46
CA ALA A 948 -29.84 -26.99 -24.28
C ALA A 948 -31.16 -27.53 -23.68
N SER A 949 -31.77 -26.82 -22.73
CA SER A 949 -33.06 -27.22 -22.13
C SER A 949 -34.22 -27.13 -23.13
N LYS A 950 -34.22 -26.12 -24.02
CA LYS A 950 -35.20 -26.03 -25.12
C LYS A 950 -35.04 -27.19 -26.11
N GLN A 951 -33.81 -27.55 -26.47
CA GLN A 951 -33.53 -28.72 -27.32
C GLN A 951 -33.98 -30.03 -26.65
N LEU A 952 -33.75 -30.20 -25.35
CA LEU A 952 -34.19 -31.36 -24.59
C LEU A 952 -35.72 -31.50 -24.57
N ILE A 953 -36.47 -30.40 -24.38
CA ILE A 953 -37.95 -30.42 -24.41
C ILE A 953 -38.47 -30.81 -25.81
N PHE A 954 -37.81 -30.34 -26.88
CA PHE A 954 -38.14 -30.78 -28.25
C PHE A 954 -37.85 -32.27 -28.48
N ALA A 955 -36.78 -32.82 -27.93
CA ALA A 955 -36.43 -34.24 -28.06
C ALA A 955 -37.40 -35.15 -27.27
N VAL A 956 -37.88 -34.69 -26.10
CA VAL A 956 -38.81 -35.44 -25.24
C VAL A 956 -40.27 -35.33 -25.71
N THR A 957 -40.58 -34.40 -26.62
CA THR A 957 -41.95 -34.15 -27.14
C THR A 957 -42.05 -34.41 -28.66
N PRO A 958 -41.89 -35.66 -29.14
CA PRO A 958 -41.72 -35.95 -30.57
C PRO A 958 -42.98 -35.69 -31.43
N ASN A 959 -44.18 -35.82 -30.88
CA ASN A 959 -45.45 -35.70 -31.62
C ASN A 959 -46.07 -34.28 -31.55
N ARG A 960 -45.27 -33.22 -31.77
CA ARG A 960 -45.75 -31.83 -31.70
C ARG A 960 -46.24 -31.30 -33.06
N THR A 961 -47.31 -30.50 -33.03
CA THR A 961 -47.90 -29.84 -34.21
C THR A 961 -47.42 -28.39 -34.43
N SER A 962 -46.68 -27.81 -33.49
CA SER A 962 -46.16 -26.44 -33.57
C SER A 962 -44.64 -26.38 -33.57
N GLN A 963 -44.07 -25.48 -34.38
CA GLN A 963 -42.62 -25.25 -34.43
C GLN A 963 -42.08 -24.45 -33.22
N THR A 964 -42.94 -23.68 -32.52
CA THR A 964 -42.57 -22.83 -31.38
C THR A 964 -42.96 -23.44 -30.03
N LEU A 965 -42.12 -23.29 -29.00
CA LEU A 965 -42.44 -23.67 -27.62
C LEU A 965 -43.55 -22.79 -27.02
N SER A 966 -44.37 -23.39 -26.17
CA SER A 966 -45.37 -22.71 -25.35
C SER A 966 -44.76 -22.04 -24.11
N ILE A 967 -45.49 -21.09 -23.51
CA ILE A 967 -45.02 -20.36 -22.31
C ILE A 967 -44.69 -21.30 -21.14
N PRO A 968 -45.48 -22.36 -20.82
CA PRO A 968 -45.09 -23.33 -19.79
C PRO A 968 -43.81 -24.12 -20.12
N GLU A 969 -43.57 -24.46 -21.39
CA GLU A 969 -42.34 -25.13 -21.83
C GLU A 969 -41.13 -24.20 -21.74
N LEU A 970 -41.29 -22.92 -22.09
CA LEU A 970 -40.24 -21.90 -21.94
C LEU A 970 -39.93 -21.61 -20.46
N ALA A 971 -40.94 -21.63 -19.58
CA ALA A 971 -40.76 -21.57 -18.13
C ALA A 971 -40.02 -22.81 -17.60
N THR A 972 -40.34 -24.00 -18.14
CA THR A 972 -39.67 -25.26 -17.79
C THR A 972 -38.22 -25.27 -18.25
N ALA A 973 -37.92 -24.77 -19.46
CA ALA A 973 -36.55 -24.56 -19.91
C ALA A 973 -35.80 -23.56 -19.01
N GLY A 974 -36.47 -22.50 -18.56
CA GLY A 974 -35.94 -21.56 -17.57
C GLY A 974 -35.56 -22.25 -16.25
N PHE A 975 -36.44 -23.10 -15.71
CA PHE A 975 -36.16 -23.89 -14.50
C PHE A 975 -34.97 -24.83 -14.68
N LEU A 976 -34.94 -25.60 -15.79
CA LEU A 976 -33.87 -26.56 -16.08
C LEU A 976 -32.51 -25.87 -16.27
N SER A 977 -32.48 -24.69 -16.89
CA SER A 977 -31.26 -23.89 -17.06
C SER A 977 -30.59 -23.49 -15.74
N ALA A 978 -31.37 -23.36 -14.66
CA ALA A 978 -30.86 -22.99 -13.35
C ALA A 978 -30.00 -24.10 -12.71
N VAL A 979 -30.17 -25.38 -13.10
CA VAL A 979 -29.44 -26.51 -12.49
C VAL A 979 -27.92 -26.42 -12.71
N PRO A 980 -27.38 -26.40 -13.95
CA PRO A 980 -25.95 -26.21 -14.17
C PRO A 980 -25.48 -24.82 -13.75
N THR A 981 -26.30 -23.78 -13.95
CA THR A 981 -26.00 -22.40 -13.51
C THR A 981 -25.77 -22.30 -12.00
N THR A 982 -26.48 -23.09 -11.20
CA THR A 982 -26.32 -23.14 -9.74
C THR A 982 -24.94 -23.68 -9.33
N LEU A 983 -24.31 -24.56 -10.12
CA LEU A 983 -22.96 -25.09 -9.81
C LEU A 983 -21.90 -23.98 -9.80
N VAL A 984 -22.03 -22.99 -10.70
CA VAL A 984 -21.16 -21.81 -10.73
C VAL A 984 -21.62 -20.75 -9.72
N THR A 985 -22.93 -20.57 -9.58
CA THR A 985 -23.53 -19.51 -8.77
C THR A 985 -23.40 -19.76 -7.26
N ALA A 986 -23.54 -21.01 -6.80
CA ALA A 986 -23.52 -21.35 -5.37
C ALA A 986 -22.21 -20.95 -4.64
N PRO A 987 -20.99 -21.26 -5.13
CA PRO A 987 -19.76 -20.84 -4.47
C PRO A 987 -19.57 -19.32 -4.49
N VAL A 988 -19.91 -18.66 -5.61
CA VAL A 988 -19.81 -17.20 -5.79
C VAL A 988 -20.73 -16.46 -4.82
N GLU A 989 -22.00 -16.88 -4.75
CA GLU A 989 -23.01 -16.33 -3.83
C GLU A 989 -22.62 -16.55 -2.37
N ARG A 990 -22.07 -17.72 -2.01
CA ARG A 990 -21.64 -17.95 -0.63
C ARG A 990 -20.50 -17.03 -0.21
N ALA A 991 -19.48 -16.88 -1.05
CA ALA A 991 -18.37 -15.97 -0.77
C ALA A 991 -18.85 -14.51 -0.65
N LYS A 992 -19.78 -14.09 -1.52
CA LYS A 992 -20.44 -12.78 -1.46
C LYS A 992 -21.20 -12.56 -0.14
N VAL A 993 -22.06 -13.49 0.26
CA VAL A 993 -22.88 -13.36 1.48
C VAL A 993 -22.01 -13.20 2.73
N LEU A 994 -20.97 -14.03 2.90
CA LEU A 994 -20.07 -13.94 4.05
C LEU A 994 -19.33 -12.59 4.11
N LEU A 995 -18.83 -12.09 2.97
CA LEU A 995 -18.18 -10.78 2.90
C LEU A 995 -19.15 -9.61 3.18
N GLN A 996 -20.42 -9.71 2.76
CA GLN A 996 -21.44 -8.68 2.98
C GLN A 996 -21.92 -8.60 4.44
N VAL A 997 -21.97 -9.73 5.15
CA VAL A 997 -22.41 -9.82 6.56
C VAL A 997 -21.29 -9.43 7.54
N GLN A 998 -20.02 -9.56 7.15
CA GLN A 998 -18.89 -9.12 7.97
C GLN A 998 -18.98 -7.62 8.35
N GLY A 999 -18.65 -7.31 9.60
CA GLY A 999 -18.78 -5.95 10.20
C GLY A 999 -20.18 -5.61 10.74
N GLN A 1000 -21.19 -6.47 10.51
CA GLN A 1000 -22.54 -6.33 11.03
C GLN A 1000 -22.59 -6.64 12.54
N GLY A 1001 -23.45 -5.93 13.28
CA GLY A 1001 -23.68 -6.19 14.72
C GLY A 1001 -22.48 -5.99 15.66
N GLY A 1002 -21.41 -5.34 15.21
CA GLY A 1002 -20.17 -5.17 16.00
C GLY A 1002 -19.16 -6.30 15.84
N SER A 1003 -19.44 -7.31 15.01
CA SER A 1003 -18.49 -8.40 14.72
C SER A 1003 -17.21 -7.91 14.03
N SER A 1004 -16.08 -8.51 14.38
CA SER A 1004 -14.74 -8.17 13.88
C SER A 1004 -14.50 -8.63 12.43
N THR A 1005 -13.42 -8.15 11.84
CA THR A 1005 -13.06 -8.34 10.43
C THR A 1005 -12.48 -9.76 10.20
N GLN A 1006 -13.35 -10.77 10.06
CA GLN A 1006 -12.92 -12.18 9.95
C GLN A 1006 -12.22 -12.58 8.64
N TYR A 1007 -12.53 -11.95 7.50
CA TYR A 1007 -11.99 -12.31 6.18
C TYR A 1007 -11.38 -11.10 5.45
N LYS A 1008 -10.25 -11.30 4.77
CA LYS A 1008 -9.55 -10.26 3.98
C LYS A 1008 -10.04 -10.18 2.52
N GLY A 1009 -10.55 -11.26 1.93
CA GLY A 1009 -10.99 -11.29 0.53
C GLY A 1009 -11.63 -12.60 0.08
N VAL A 1010 -11.96 -12.71 -1.21
CA VAL A 1010 -12.69 -13.87 -1.78
C VAL A 1010 -11.91 -15.18 -1.65
N THR A 1011 -10.62 -15.12 -1.97
CA THR A 1011 -9.68 -16.26 -1.87
C THR A 1011 -9.53 -16.74 -0.43
N ASP A 1012 -9.45 -15.80 0.51
CA ASP A 1012 -9.37 -16.05 1.95
C ASP A 1012 -10.65 -16.73 2.48
N VAL A 1013 -11.84 -16.24 2.10
CA VAL A 1013 -13.13 -16.90 2.42
C VAL A 1013 -13.18 -18.32 1.88
N LEU A 1014 -12.83 -18.54 0.61
CA LEU A 1014 -12.86 -19.88 0.00
C LEU A 1014 -11.85 -20.83 0.65
N LYS A 1015 -10.64 -20.34 0.99
CA LYS A 1015 -9.59 -21.08 1.71
C LYS A 1015 -10.04 -21.44 3.14
N HIS A 1016 -10.69 -20.52 3.85
CA HIS A 1016 -11.28 -20.77 5.16
C HIS A 1016 -12.40 -21.81 5.09
N LEU A 1017 -13.36 -21.67 4.17
CA LEU A 1017 -14.44 -22.62 3.98
C LEU A 1017 -13.92 -24.03 3.64
N TYR A 1018 -12.91 -24.12 2.78
CA TYR A 1018 -12.28 -25.39 2.45
C TYR A 1018 -11.60 -26.03 3.68
N ARG A 1019 -10.94 -25.25 4.53
CA ARG A 1019 -10.34 -25.73 5.79
C ARG A 1019 -11.39 -26.15 6.84
N GLU A 1020 -12.54 -25.47 6.88
CA GLU A 1020 -13.61 -25.75 7.85
C GLU A 1020 -14.40 -27.04 7.52
N GLY A 1021 -14.58 -27.38 6.25
CA GLY A 1021 -15.36 -28.57 5.86
C GLY A 1021 -15.29 -28.96 4.39
N GLY A 1022 -14.17 -28.67 3.72
CA GLY A 1022 -13.90 -29.04 2.33
C GLY A 1022 -14.92 -28.51 1.33
N LEU A 1023 -15.07 -29.23 0.20
CA LEU A 1023 -16.05 -28.88 -0.85
C LEU A 1023 -17.49 -28.82 -0.33
N ARG A 1024 -17.86 -29.64 0.67
CA ARG A 1024 -19.19 -29.58 1.30
C ARG A 1024 -19.43 -28.25 2.00
N SER A 1025 -18.41 -27.63 2.60
CA SER A 1025 -18.51 -26.29 3.16
C SER A 1025 -18.32 -25.17 2.14
N ILE A 1026 -17.93 -25.43 0.89
CA ILE A 1026 -18.07 -24.44 -0.20
C ILE A 1026 -19.51 -24.46 -0.74
N PHE A 1027 -20.07 -25.66 -0.97
CA PHE A 1027 -21.39 -25.85 -1.58
C PHE A 1027 -22.57 -25.94 -0.60
N ARG A 1028 -22.39 -25.84 0.73
CA ARG A 1028 -23.53 -25.74 1.67
C ARG A 1028 -24.36 -24.49 1.35
N GLY A 1029 -25.68 -24.69 1.20
CA GLY A 1029 -26.62 -23.69 0.68
C GLY A 1029 -27.02 -23.89 -0.79
N THR A 1030 -26.38 -24.80 -1.55
CA THR A 1030 -26.71 -25.07 -2.97
C THR A 1030 -28.19 -25.39 -3.19
N GLY A 1031 -28.81 -26.24 -2.35
CA GLY A 1031 -30.25 -26.52 -2.46
C GLY A 1031 -31.16 -25.32 -2.24
N ALA A 1032 -30.75 -24.36 -1.40
CA ALA A 1032 -31.47 -23.09 -1.20
C ALA A 1032 -31.22 -22.10 -2.34
N THR A 1033 -30.04 -22.16 -2.96
CA THR A 1033 -29.72 -21.40 -4.18
C THR A 1033 -30.56 -21.91 -5.35
N LEU A 1034 -30.66 -23.23 -5.56
CA LEU A 1034 -31.53 -23.81 -6.60
C LEU A 1034 -33.03 -23.56 -6.34
N ALA A 1035 -33.48 -23.60 -5.08
CA ALA A 1035 -34.86 -23.27 -4.71
C ALA A 1035 -35.23 -21.79 -4.96
N ARG A 1036 -34.22 -20.91 -5.08
CA ARG A 1036 -34.38 -19.52 -5.52
C ARG A 1036 -34.30 -19.41 -7.04
N ASP A 1037 -33.24 -19.98 -7.62
CA ASP A 1037 -32.85 -19.76 -9.01
C ASP A 1037 -33.76 -20.51 -9.99
N GLY A 1038 -34.19 -21.74 -9.70
CA GLY A 1038 -35.10 -22.49 -10.56
C GLY A 1038 -36.46 -21.79 -10.77
N PRO A 1039 -37.24 -21.55 -9.70
CA PRO A 1039 -38.52 -20.83 -9.81
C PRO A 1039 -38.36 -19.39 -10.29
N GLY A 1040 -37.28 -18.71 -9.89
CA GLY A 1040 -36.95 -17.36 -10.35
C GLY A 1040 -36.71 -17.29 -11.86
N SER A 1041 -35.88 -18.18 -12.41
CA SER A 1041 -35.60 -18.26 -13.85
C SER A 1041 -36.83 -18.67 -14.66
N ALA A 1042 -37.65 -19.60 -14.15
CA ALA A 1042 -38.92 -19.96 -14.77
C ALA A 1042 -39.86 -18.74 -14.92
N ALA A 1043 -39.99 -17.95 -13.85
CA ALA A 1043 -40.77 -16.72 -13.84
C ALA A 1043 -40.18 -15.62 -14.73
N TYR A 1044 -38.85 -15.48 -14.75
CA TYR A 1044 -38.12 -14.53 -15.59
C TYR A 1044 -38.42 -14.77 -17.07
N PHE A 1045 -38.16 -15.98 -17.58
CA PHE A 1045 -38.37 -16.29 -19.00
C PHE A 1045 -39.86 -16.30 -19.39
N ALA A 1046 -40.76 -16.75 -18.51
CA ALA A 1046 -42.19 -16.69 -18.77
C ALA A 1046 -42.71 -15.24 -18.87
N ALA A 1047 -42.33 -14.36 -17.93
CA ALA A 1047 -42.74 -12.97 -17.93
C ALA A 1047 -42.09 -12.17 -19.08
N TYR A 1048 -40.84 -12.47 -19.42
CA TYR A 1048 -40.15 -11.90 -20.57
C TYR A 1048 -40.93 -12.19 -21.86
N GLU A 1049 -41.23 -13.46 -22.14
CA GLU A 1049 -41.93 -13.86 -23.37
C GLU A 1049 -43.40 -13.40 -23.41
N VAL A 1050 -44.12 -13.42 -22.28
CA VAL A 1050 -45.48 -12.85 -22.20
C VAL A 1050 -45.46 -11.34 -22.49
N THR A 1051 -44.53 -10.59 -21.90
CA THR A 1051 -44.43 -9.14 -22.11
C THR A 1051 -43.98 -8.83 -23.53
N LYS A 1052 -42.99 -9.57 -24.06
CA LYS A 1052 -42.51 -9.43 -25.44
C LYS A 1052 -43.63 -9.68 -26.45
N LYS A 1053 -44.42 -10.75 -26.25
CA LYS A 1053 -45.58 -11.07 -27.09
C LYS A 1053 -46.71 -10.02 -26.99
N ALA A 1054 -46.94 -9.45 -25.81
CA ALA A 1054 -47.93 -8.39 -25.61
C ALA A 1054 -47.50 -7.04 -26.23
N LEU A 1055 -46.19 -6.78 -26.32
CA LEU A 1055 -45.64 -5.55 -26.92
C LEU A 1055 -45.36 -5.68 -28.43
N THR A 1056 -45.53 -6.86 -29.03
CA THR A 1056 -45.34 -7.06 -30.49
C THR A 1056 -46.62 -6.63 -31.23
N PRO A 1057 -46.57 -5.66 -32.16
CA PRO A 1057 -47.74 -5.25 -32.93
C PRO A 1057 -48.26 -6.38 -33.83
N ALA A 1058 -49.58 -6.42 -34.05
CA ALA A 1058 -50.21 -7.49 -34.82
C ALA A 1058 -49.71 -7.51 -36.28
N GLY A 1059 -49.06 -8.61 -36.67
CA GLY A 1059 -48.45 -8.80 -37.99
C GLY A 1059 -46.93 -8.58 -38.06
N SER A 1060 -46.29 -8.14 -36.98
CA SER A 1060 -44.83 -7.93 -36.90
C SER A 1060 -44.08 -9.16 -36.37
N SER A 1061 -42.79 -9.32 -36.72
CA SER A 1061 -41.95 -10.34 -36.11
C SER A 1061 -41.49 -9.91 -34.71
N PRO A 1062 -41.36 -10.83 -33.73
CA PRO A 1062 -40.71 -10.55 -32.44
C PRO A 1062 -39.21 -10.18 -32.54
N ALA A 1063 -38.66 -10.15 -33.75
CA ALA A 1063 -37.32 -9.63 -34.06
C ALA A 1063 -37.32 -8.10 -34.30
N ASP A 1064 -38.47 -7.50 -34.66
CA ASP A 1064 -38.58 -6.09 -35.08
C ASP A 1064 -38.90 -5.13 -33.92
N LEU A 1065 -38.85 -5.61 -32.67
CA LEU A 1065 -39.18 -4.84 -31.48
C LEU A 1065 -38.14 -3.75 -31.19
N ASN A 1066 -38.61 -2.53 -30.92
CA ASN A 1066 -37.72 -1.44 -30.54
C ASN A 1066 -37.04 -1.69 -29.17
N LEU A 1067 -35.89 -1.07 -28.96
CA LEU A 1067 -35.07 -1.23 -27.74
C LEU A 1067 -35.86 -0.91 -26.46
N GLY A 1068 -36.78 0.07 -26.50
CA GLY A 1068 -37.64 0.42 -25.38
C GLY A 1068 -38.58 -0.72 -24.95
N ALA A 1069 -39.20 -1.42 -25.90
CA ALA A 1069 -40.05 -2.57 -25.62
C ALA A 1069 -39.26 -3.75 -25.03
N VAL A 1070 -38.02 -3.97 -25.50
CA VAL A 1070 -37.11 -4.98 -24.93
C VAL A 1070 -36.71 -4.62 -23.49
N ILE A 1071 -36.43 -3.35 -23.21
CA ILE A 1071 -36.14 -2.86 -21.84
C ILE A 1071 -37.35 -3.07 -20.91
N VAL A 1072 -38.57 -2.76 -21.36
CA VAL A 1072 -39.79 -2.98 -20.57
C VAL A 1072 -40.00 -4.48 -20.30
N ALA A 1073 -39.84 -5.35 -21.30
CA ALA A 1073 -39.95 -6.80 -21.14
C ALA A 1073 -38.88 -7.39 -20.20
N GLY A 1074 -37.64 -6.89 -20.26
CA GLY A 1074 -36.58 -7.27 -19.31
C GLY A 1074 -36.83 -6.76 -17.89
N GLY A 1075 -37.42 -5.57 -17.75
CA GLY A 1075 -37.82 -4.98 -16.47
C GLY A 1075 -38.94 -5.76 -15.78
N THR A 1076 -40.02 -6.11 -16.51
CA THR A 1076 -41.11 -6.92 -15.97
C THR A 1076 -40.64 -8.33 -15.61
N ALA A 1077 -39.77 -8.94 -16.43
CA ALA A 1077 -39.14 -10.23 -16.14
C ALA A 1077 -38.32 -10.20 -14.83
N GLY A 1078 -37.52 -9.14 -14.63
CA GLY A 1078 -36.76 -8.95 -13.38
C GLY A 1078 -37.64 -8.79 -12.15
N VAL A 1079 -38.75 -8.05 -12.25
CA VAL A 1079 -39.73 -7.89 -11.16
C VAL A 1079 -40.41 -9.22 -10.85
N ALA A 1080 -40.85 -9.98 -11.87
CA ALA A 1080 -41.48 -11.29 -11.70
C ALA A 1080 -40.54 -12.33 -11.05
N MET A 1081 -39.26 -12.35 -11.47
CA MET A 1081 -38.21 -13.17 -10.86
C MET A 1081 -38.08 -12.90 -9.36
N TRP A 1082 -37.83 -11.64 -8.98
CA TRP A 1082 -37.61 -11.29 -7.58
C TRP A 1082 -38.87 -11.41 -6.71
N ALA A 1083 -40.07 -11.26 -7.28
CA ALA A 1083 -41.32 -11.49 -6.57
C ALA A 1083 -41.47 -12.94 -6.08
N ILE A 1084 -40.98 -13.92 -6.84
CA ILE A 1084 -41.00 -15.34 -6.42
C ILE A 1084 -39.72 -15.74 -5.66
N ALA A 1085 -38.58 -15.15 -6.03
CA ALA A 1085 -37.27 -15.51 -5.47
C ALA A 1085 -37.01 -15.00 -4.04
N ILE A 1086 -37.71 -13.96 -3.56
CA ILE A 1086 -37.40 -13.35 -2.25
C ILE A 1086 -37.55 -14.34 -1.06
N PRO A 1087 -38.67 -15.07 -0.87
CA PRO A 1087 -38.80 -16.03 0.23
C PRO A 1087 -37.69 -17.09 0.31
N PRO A 1088 -37.30 -17.81 -0.77
CA PRO A 1088 -36.15 -18.70 -0.72
C PRO A 1088 -34.81 -17.97 -0.60
N ASP A 1089 -34.66 -16.74 -1.12
CA ASP A 1089 -33.44 -15.93 -0.98
C ASP A 1089 -33.18 -15.50 0.49
N VAL A 1090 -34.22 -15.17 1.28
CA VAL A 1090 -34.07 -14.95 2.73
C VAL A 1090 -33.53 -16.19 3.44
N LEU A 1091 -34.10 -17.36 3.13
CA LEU A 1091 -33.68 -18.63 3.72
C LEU A 1091 -32.26 -19.03 3.31
N LYS A 1092 -31.91 -18.84 2.03
CA LYS A 1092 -30.56 -19.01 1.50
C LYS A 1092 -29.56 -18.11 2.22
N SER A 1093 -29.81 -16.80 2.30
CA SER A 1093 -28.91 -15.83 2.94
C SER A 1093 -28.65 -16.19 4.41
N ARG A 1094 -29.70 -16.51 5.18
CA ARG A 1094 -29.58 -16.95 6.58
C ARG A 1094 -28.86 -18.29 6.73
N LEU A 1095 -29.12 -19.26 5.85
CA LEU A 1095 -28.46 -20.57 5.88
C LEU A 1095 -26.97 -20.49 5.51
N GLN A 1096 -26.58 -19.58 4.63
CA GLN A 1096 -25.20 -19.36 4.19
C GLN A 1096 -24.38 -18.49 5.16
N SER A 1097 -25.02 -17.54 5.86
CA SER A 1097 -24.33 -16.68 6.83
C SER A 1097 -24.25 -17.27 8.25
N ALA A 1098 -25.07 -18.28 8.58
CA ALA A 1098 -25.09 -18.85 9.92
C ALA A 1098 -23.91 -19.80 10.18
N PRO A 1099 -23.37 -19.83 11.43
CA PRO A 1099 -22.34 -20.78 11.83
C PRO A 1099 -22.66 -22.24 11.48
N THR A 1100 -21.61 -23.06 11.38
CA THR A 1100 -21.77 -24.49 11.15
C THR A 1100 -22.45 -25.15 12.35
N GLY A 1101 -23.56 -25.85 12.09
CA GLY A 1101 -24.43 -26.48 13.11
C GLY A 1101 -25.73 -25.72 13.45
N THR A 1102 -25.88 -24.44 13.11
CA THR A 1102 -27.09 -23.65 13.50
C THR A 1102 -28.39 -24.15 12.85
N TYR A 1103 -28.31 -24.62 11.60
CA TYR A 1103 -29.43 -25.15 10.82
C TYR A 1103 -29.05 -26.48 10.17
N SER A 1104 -29.94 -27.48 10.26
CA SER A 1104 -29.73 -28.78 9.59
C SER A 1104 -30.07 -28.76 8.09
N GLY A 1105 -30.82 -27.75 7.63
CA GLY A 1105 -31.17 -27.55 6.23
C GLY A 1105 -32.14 -26.39 6.02
N ILE A 1106 -32.60 -26.19 4.78
CA ILE A 1106 -33.51 -25.08 4.42
C ILE A 1106 -34.85 -25.13 5.19
N VAL A 1107 -35.42 -26.32 5.40
CA VAL A 1107 -36.70 -26.51 6.11
C VAL A 1107 -36.57 -26.17 7.60
N ASP A 1108 -35.45 -26.52 8.22
CA ASP A 1108 -35.15 -26.18 9.61
C ASP A 1108 -34.88 -24.67 9.77
N CYS A 1109 -34.15 -24.07 8.82
CA CYS A 1109 -33.96 -22.62 8.73
C CYS A 1109 -35.29 -21.86 8.58
N ALA A 1110 -36.21 -22.38 7.76
CA ALA A 1110 -37.55 -21.82 7.59
C ALA A 1110 -38.39 -21.91 8.87
N ARG A 1111 -38.44 -23.10 9.50
CA ARG A 1111 -39.16 -23.30 10.77
C ARG A 1111 -38.67 -22.35 11.86
N LYS A 1112 -37.36 -22.28 12.07
CA LYS A 1112 -36.73 -21.40 13.07
C LYS A 1112 -36.94 -19.91 12.74
N THR A 1113 -36.80 -19.51 11.47
CA THR A 1113 -37.04 -18.13 11.03
C THR A 1113 -38.50 -17.70 11.25
N ILE A 1114 -39.48 -18.53 10.90
CA ILE A 1114 -40.90 -18.22 11.10
C ILE A 1114 -41.25 -18.19 12.59
N ALA A 1115 -40.67 -19.08 13.40
CA ALA A 1115 -40.88 -19.11 14.85
C ALA A 1115 -40.27 -17.91 15.60
N GLN A 1116 -39.14 -17.36 15.12
CA GLN A 1116 -38.43 -16.26 15.78
C GLN A 1116 -38.79 -14.87 15.25
N ASP A 1117 -38.95 -14.70 13.93
CA ASP A 1117 -39.19 -13.40 13.28
C ASP A 1117 -40.59 -13.27 12.65
N GLY A 1118 -41.41 -14.33 12.68
CA GLY A 1118 -42.74 -14.37 12.07
C GLY A 1118 -42.74 -14.54 10.54
N LEU A 1119 -43.92 -14.79 9.97
CA LEU A 1119 -44.07 -15.08 8.53
C LEU A 1119 -43.60 -13.93 7.60
N ARG A 1120 -43.76 -12.67 8.05
CA ARG A 1120 -43.30 -11.48 7.31
C ARG A 1120 -41.77 -11.41 7.14
N ALA A 1121 -41.01 -12.16 7.94
CA ALA A 1121 -39.55 -12.22 7.83
C ALA A 1121 -39.06 -12.73 6.46
N LEU A 1122 -39.83 -13.63 5.83
CA LEU A 1122 -39.53 -14.18 4.51
C LEU A 1122 -39.56 -13.14 3.38
N TRP A 1123 -40.10 -11.95 3.63
CA TRP A 1123 -40.15 -10.84 2.67
C TRP A 1123 -39.18 -9.70 3.02
N LYS A 1124 -38.32 -9.87 4.03
CA LYS A 1124 -37.23 -8.92 4.33
C LYS A 1124 -36.30 -8.81 3.11
N GLY A 1125 -36.02 -7.58 2.69
CA GLY A 1125 -35.21 -7.28 1.50
C GLY A 1125 -36.00 -7.09 0.19
N PHE A 1126 -37.32 -7.30 0.17
CA PHE A 1126 -38.15 -7.10 -1.03
C PHE A 1126 -38.02 -5.67 -1.61
N GLY A 1127 -38.12 -4.64 -0.76
CA GLY A 1127 -38.00 -3.23 -1.18
C GLY A 1127 -36.68 -2.91 -1.90
N PRO A 1128 -35.50 -3.18 -1.28
CA PRO A 1128 -34.20 -3.06 -1.95
C PRO A 1128 -34.08 -3.86 -3.26
N ALA A 1129 -34.64 -5.08 -3.34
CA ALA A 1129 -34.59 -5.89 -4.55
C ALA A 1129 -35.43 -5.29 -5.70
N MET A 1130 -36.63 -4.78 -5.41
CA MET A 1130 -37.45 -4.05 -6.38
C MET A 1130 -36.77 -2.74 -6.82
N ALA A 1131 -36.22 -1.97 -5.87
CA ALA A 1131 -35.52 -0.73 -6.15
C ALA A 1131 -34.24 -0.93 -7.00
N ARG A 1132 -33.59 -2.11 -6.88
CA ARG A 1132 -32.45 -2.49 -7.72
C ARG A 1132 -32.82 -2.72 -9.19
N ALA A 1133 -34.02 -3.27 -9.45
CA ALA A 1133 -34.35 -3.84 -10.75
C ALA A 1133 -34.24 -2.84 -11.91
N PHE A 1134 -34.69 -1.60 -11.71
CA PHE A 1134 -34.66 -0.57 -12.76
C PHE A 1134 -33.26 0.04 -12.96
N PRO A 1135 -32.54 0.55 -11.93
CA PRO A 1135 -31.22 1.16 -12.12
C PRO A 1135 -30.15 0.17 -12.59
N ALA A 1136 -30.17 -1.08 -12.10
CA ALA A 1136 -29.19 -2.08 -12.52
C ALA A 1136 -29.36 -2.45 -14.00
N ASN A 1137 -30.60 -2.66 -14.46
CA ASN A 1137 -30.87 -2.96 -15.86
C ASN A 1137 -30.53 -1.79 -16.79
N ALA A 1138 -30.87 -0.55 -16.39
CA ALA A 1138 -30.48 0.65 -17.14
C ALA A 1138 -28.95 0.78 -17.27
N ALA A 1139 -28.21 0.50 -16.20
CA ALA A 1139 -26.74 0.48 -16.21
C ALA A 1139 -26.17 -0.61 -17.13
N THR A 1140 -26.80 -1.80 -17.20
CA THR A 1140 -26.41 -2.85 -18.15
C THR A 1140 -26.46 -2.33 -19.58
N PHE A 1141 -27.59 -1.76 -20.00
CA PHE A 1141 -27.79 -1.33 -21.39
C PHE A 1141 -26.94 -0.11 -21.74
N LEU A 1142 -26.80 0.86 -20.84
CA LEU A 1142 -25.86 1.98 -21.02
C LEU A 1142 -24.41 1.48 -21.15
N GLY A 1143 -24.02 0.48 -20.36
CA GLY A 1143 -22.71 -0.18 -20.49
C GLY A 1143 -22.51 -0.84 -21.84
N VAL A 1144 -23.48 -1.65 -22.31
CA VAL A 1144 -23.43 -2.30 -23.64
C VAL A 1144 -23.36 -1.25 -24.77
N GLU A 1145 -24.15 -0.19 -24.70
CA GLU A 1145 -24.19 0.82 -25.76
C GLU A 1145 -22.93 1.70 -25.78
N ALA A 1146 -22.43 2.12 -24.61
CA ALA A 1146 -21.19 2.89 -24.51
C ALA A 1146 -19.97 2.07 -24.94
N SER A 1147 -19.88 0.80 -24.52
CA SER A 1147 -18.79 -0.09 -24.95
C SER A 1147 -18.85 -0.41 -26.44
N ARG A 1148 -20.02 -0.64 -27.04
CA ARG A 1148 -20.16 -0.75 -28.51
C ARG A 1148 -19.68 0.51 -29.22
N LYS A 1149 -20.15 1.70 -28.83
CA LYS A 1149 -19.70 2.97 -29.43
C LYS A 1149 -18.18 3.21 -29.33
N VAL A 1150 -17.53 2.73 -28.28
CA VAL A 1150 -16.07 2.78 -28.14
C VAL A 1150 -15.39 1.73 -29.03
N LEU A 1151 -15.90 0.49 -29.07
CA LEU A 1151 -15.39 -0.58 -29.92
C LEU A 1151 -15.58 -0.28 -31.42
N ASP A 1152 -16.63 0.43 -31.81
CA ASP A 1152 -16.89 0.90 -33.17
C ASP A 1152 -16.09 2.16 -33.54
N GLY A 1153 -15.43 2.80 -32.56
CA GLY A 1153 -14.44 3.86 -32.79
C GLY A 1153 -12.98 3.37 -32.76
N LEU A 1154 -12.75 2.11 -32.36
CA LEU A 1154 -11.44 1.47 -32.27
C LEU A 1154 -11.22 0.40 -33.35
N PHE A 1155 -12.30 -0.15 -33.92
CA PHE A 1155 -12.33 -1.16 -35.00
C PHE A 1155 -13.40 -0.83 -36.04
#